data_AF-A0A7C3JQ66-F1
#
_entry.id   AF-A0A7C3JQ66-F1
#
_cell.length_a   1.000
_cell.length_b   1.000
_cell.length_c   1.000
_cell.angle_alpha   90.00
_cell.angle_beta   90.00
_cell.angle_gamma   90.00
#
_symmetry.space_group_name_H-M   'P 1'
#
loop_
_entity.id
_entity.type
_entity.pdbx_description
1 polymer ?
#
loop_
_entity_poly.entity_id
_entity_poly.type
_entity_poly.pdbx_seq_one_letter_code
_entity_poly.pdbx_strand_id
1 'polypeptide(L)'
;MRNSFSQQEPNGSGFVGSLVRMSISRRARDDASMPDRSSVQRLAAFTAIFLALLLSTLTAACRRAEKLPDQSSQEYRDAVRAFYVGLAALQAGVEVRAGEEMTRVTQLAPGEPSAWANLGLLAIKQRELDAAAERLEKARDLAPENSRIILMQATLESSRGNLAEATSLLRRAVELDPGNLIAIYSLAQEVEREGGDANEAEAQRLMGKILEVQPDNLVALLEVTRLAAKRGDSAALQNALSQVAALAAAWPPEAKDQFTALQTAAAGTDTRAAGARVAFLRNVLVRIPKYRADLAAVKLPTGELGEPFTGFLKMASPSPLPAPPDDGLAFTEEPLGNWQWAGGVSLDGERAPTIITASGREVRAGGAMLSFPGGPTATPPTTDGVLALDFNYDFKTDLALAGAGGFKLYRQEGGGSFTDATSKLPAAVTGGAYRGAWAADIEMDGDLDIALAVINGPPLVLRNNGDGTFIELRPFEGVTGLYGFVWGDLDGDGDPDAALLSADGKLKVFANERGGAFRARSLPDDFPALAAIASTDINGDSILDLVAVQTDNTIIRVSDDGEGSGWVTATLVGNQVLSAPVSEARGRLIIADLDNNGANDLIWATPLATTVLLGDGQGKFIPRDAIPARAITAADLNNDGRLDLIGVAKSEQAVRLVNRGTKDYHWQTVRPRAATSTGDQRINTFGIGGEMEIRSGLLFQKQPITGPVVHFGLGEKTEADVLRINWPNGVVQAEFDLQSDQTVVTDQRLKGSCPSLFAFDGREMRFVKDCAPWSPAIGLRINAAQTAAISQTEEWQKIRGDQLVPRDGYYDLRITAELWETFYIDHYALMVVDHPEGTDIFVDERTSNPGPRLALYTVAAPRPVKAAWDDNRQDVTEIVRALDGRYLDTFGRGQYQGVTRDHYVEIELGDNAPTSGPLYLLAHGWMHPTDASINIALSQGSHPPPESVSIEVPDADGKWVVARPALGFPAGKNKTMVFDLEGIFRPGAPRRLRLRTSMEIYWDALEWAAGRADAEVKTARLNPQTAELRYRGFSVFNQADKSSPEIPDYDRLATTSQRWRDLIGYYTRYGDIRELLEKVDDRIVIVNAGDEMALRFPGQPPPPAGFVRDYVLIGDGWIKDGDFNSVFSKTVLPLPTHDRTEYTSLPARLEDDPAYRRHPRDWQEYHTRYVTPDRFQKTLTLRKQAWE
;
A
#
# COMPACT_ATOMS: atom_id res chain seq x y z
N MET A 1 5.31 -43.49 14.67
CA MET A 1 6.05 -44.75 14.39
C MET A 1 7.13 -44.39 13.37
N ARG A 2 8.43 -44.42 13.71
CA ARG A 2 9.34 -45.57 13.52
C ARG A 2 9.25 -46.22 12.13
N ASN A 3 10.13 -45.83 11.20
CA ASN A 3 11.15 -46.68 10.55
C ASN A 3 11.98 -45.85 9.54
N SER A 4 12.86 -46.48 8.77
CA SER A 4 14.32 -46.45 9.02
C SER A 4 15.10 -47.35 8.03
N PHE A 5 16.34 -46.97 7.68
CA PHE A 5 17.31 -47.74 6.85
C PHE A 5 16.93 -47.88 5.35
N SER A 6 17.87 -47.93 4.39
CA SER A 6 19.33 -47.68 4.37
C SER A 6 19.89 -47.57 2.94
N GLN A 7 21.12 -47.05 2.81
CA GLN A 7 22.19 -47.26 1.79
C GLN A 7 21.90 -48.24 0.61
N GLN A 8 22.41 -48.02 -0.62
CA GLN A 8 23.85 -47.81 -0.90
C GLN A 8 24.15 -47.17 -2.29
N GLU A 9 25.32 -46.53 -2.42
CA GLU A 9 25.90 -45.90 -3.64
C GLU A 9 26.79 -46.92 -4.43
N PRO A 10 27.47 -46.65 -5.59
CA PRO A 10 28.39 -45.52 -5.79
C PRO A 10 28.65 -44.94 -7.23
N ASN A 11 29.48 -43.88 -7.28
CA ASN A 11 30.31 -43.35 -8.39
C ASN A 11 29.64 -42.44 -9.44
N GLY A 12 30.20 -41.25 -9.78
CA GLY A 12 31.31 -40.52 -9.14
C GLY A 12 31.93 -39.39 -10.00
N SER A 13 32.43 -38.33 -9.35
CA SER A 13 33.26 -37.19 -9.87
C SER A 13 32.74 -36.40 -11.10
N GLY A 14 32.58 -35.07 -11.10
CA GLY A 14 32.84 -34.06 -10.08
C GLY A 14 34.22 -33.38 -10.18
N PHE A 15 34.26 -32.08 -10.50
CA PHE A 15 35.39 -31.19 -10.20
C PHE A 15 34.94 -29.71 -10.13
N VAL A 16 35.60 -28.93 -9.26
CA VAL A 16 35.33 -27.50 -8.99
C VAL A 16 36.42 -26.65 -9.63
N GLY A 17 36.10 -25.42 -10.06
CA GLY A 17 37.09 -24.46 -10.58
C GLY A 17 37.07 -23.12 -9.85
N SER A 18 38.26 -22.56 -9.56
CA SER A 18 38.40 -21.15 -9.20
C SER A 18 39.81 -20.61 -9.52
N LEU A 19 39.88 -19.29 -9.81
CA LEU A 19 40.99 -18.36 -9.56
C LEU A 19 42.41 -18.66 -10.13
N VAL A 20 42.89 -17.84 -11.07
CA VAL A 20 43.66 -16.57 -10.80
C VAL A 20 44.74 -16.20 -11.85
N ARG A 21 44.70 -14.92 -12.27
CA ARG A 21 45.73 -14.04 -12.90
C ARG A 21 46.41 -14.43 -14.23
N MET A 22 46.70 -13.38 -15.01
CA MET A 22 47.58 -13.39 -16.20
C MET A 22 48.33 -12.06 -16.29
N SER A 23 49.56 -12.03 -16.81
CA SER A 23 50.31 -10.77 -17.05
C SER A 23 51.32 -10.84 -18.20
N ILE A 24 51.03 -10.10 -19.27
CA ILE A 24 51.94 -9.34 -20.16
C ILE A 24 53.25 -10.01 -20.66
N SER A 25 53.37 -10.23 -21.98
CA SER A 25 54.59 -9.88 -22.76
C SER A 25 54.31 -9.74 -24.27
N ARG A 26 55.28 -9.21 -25.05
CA ARG A 26 55.11 -8.57 -26.38
C ARG A 26 55.88 -9.23 -27.56
N ARG A 27 55.47 -8.84 -28.80
CA ARG A 27 56.25 -8.63 -30.07
C ARG A 27 56.56 -9.80 -31.04
N ALA A 28 55.69 -9.95 -32.04
CA ALA A 28 55.79 -9.41 -33.43
C ALA A 28 56.99 -9.68 -34.40
N ARG A 29 56.58 -10.01 -35.65
CA ARG A 29 57.11 -9.68 -37.02
C ARG A 29 57.63 -10.79 -37.96
N ASP A 30 56.90 -10.88 -39.08
CA ASP A 30 57.31 -10.84 -40.51
C ASP A 30 58.40 -11.79 -41.07
N ASP A 31 58.01 -12.61 -42.07
CA ASP A 31 58.56 -12.54 -43.45
C ASP A 31 57.57 -13.15 -44.48
N ALA A 32 57.77 -12.97 -45.81
CA ALA A 32 56.76 -13.29 -46.83
C ALA A 32 57.29 -13.79 -48.20
N SER A 33 56.51 -14.65 -48.88
CA SER A 33 56.67 -14.98 -50.32
C SER A 33 55.34 -15.44 -50.96
N MET A 34 55.14 -15.17 -52.26
CA MET A 34 53.88 -15.45 -53.00
C MET A 34 53.97 -16.63 -53.99
N PRO A 35 52.85 -17.34 -54.25
CA PRO A 35 52.72 -18.32 -55.34
C PRO A 35 51.79 -17.90 -56.51
N ASP A 36 51.85 -18.72 -57.57
CA ASP A 36 51.31 -18.65 -58.94
C ASP A 36 49.87 -18.10 -59.24
N ARG A 37 49.72 -17.60 -60.48
CA ARG A 37 48.52 -16.97 -61.07
C ARG A 37 47.38 -17.93 -61.46
N SER A 38 47.60 -19.23 -61.62
CA SER A 38 46.53 -20.17 -62.07
C SER A 38 45.37 -20.31 -61.06
N SER A 39 45.61 -19.96 -59.80
CA SER A 39 44.64 -19.90 -58.70
C SER A 39 43.55 -18.82 -58.89
N VAL A 40 43.94 -17.66 -59.43
CA VAL A 40 43.18 -16.40 -59.33
C VAL A 40 41.84 -16.46 -60.07
N GLN A 41 41.80 -17.08 -61.25
CA GLN A 41 40.56 -17.15 -62.05
C GLN A 41 39.50 -18.09 -61.46
N ARG A 42 39.91 -19.18 -60.79
CA ARG A 42 38.95 -20.06 -60.08
C ARG A 42 38.43 -19.39 -58.81
N LEU A 43 39.30 -18.67 -58.10
CA LEU A 43 38.92 -17.89 -56.93
C LEU A 43 37.91 -16.79 -57.32
N ALA A 44 38.15 -16.03 -58.39
CA ALA A 44 37.25 -14.97 -58.85
C ALA A 44 35.82 -15.47 -59.16
N ALA A 45 35.68 -16.63 -59.80
CA ALA A 45 34.37 -17.22 -60.07
C ALA A 45 33.64 -17.67 -58.79
N PHE A 46 34.37 -18.29 -57.85
CA PHE A 46 33.81 -18.68 -56.55
C PHE A 46 33.41 -17.45 -55.72
N THR A 47 34.27 -16.43 -55.66
CA THR A 47 34.01 -15.17 -54.95
C THR A 47 32.83 -14.41 -55.56
N ALA A 48 32.65 -14.43 -56.88
CA ALA A 48 31.48 -13.81 -57.52
C ALA A 48 30.16 -14.52 -57.15
N ILE A 49 30.14 -15.86 -57.15
CA ILE A 49 28.98 -16.65 -56.73
C ILE A 49 28.72 -16.48 -55.21
N PHE A 50 29.79 -16.43 -54.40
CA PHE A 50 29.68 -16.24 -52.95
C PHE A 50 29.24 -14.81 -52.59
N LEU A 51 29.67 -13.77 -53.33
CA LEU A 51 29.12 -12.43 -53.18
C LEU A 51 27.68 -12.33 -53.68
N ALA A 52 27.29 -13.03 -54.76
CA ALA A 52 25.91 -13.06 -55.21
C ALA A 52 24.99 -13.73 -54.17
N LEU A 53 25.45 -14.83 -53.56
CA LEU A 53 24.78 -15.47 -52.42
C LEU A 53 24.74 -14.53 -51.21
N LEU A 54 25.86 -13.90 -50.81
CA LEU A 54 25.85 -12.93 -49.71
C LEU A 54 24.90 -11.76 -49.97
N LEU A 55 24.91 -11.17 -51.17
CA LEU A 55 23.96 -10.10 -51.52
C LEU A 55 22.52 -10.60 -51.51
N SER A 56 22.23 -11.83 -51.95
CA SER A 56 20.88 -12.39 -51.86
C SER A 56 20.45 -12.62 -50.41
N THR A 57 21.35 -13.07 -49.53
CA THR A 57 21.05 -13.23 -48.09
C THR A 57 20.96 -11.89 -47.36
N LEU A 58 21.76 -10.90 -47.74
CA LEU A 58 21.73 -9.55 -47.17
C LEU A 58 20.47 -8.79 -47.62
N THR A 59 20.08 -8.89 -48.89
CA THR A 59 18.83 -8.27 -49.38
C THR A 59 17.58 -8.99 -48.87
N ALA A 60 17.65 -10.31 -48.62
CA ALA A 60 16.59 -11.04 -47.90
C ALA A 60 16.53 -10.70 -46.39
N ALA A 61 17.68 -10.45 -45.75
CA ALA A 61 17.73 -10.01 -44.35
C ALA A 61 17.19 -8.57 -44.18
N CYS A 62 17.59 -7.64 -45.04
CA CYS A 62 17.19 -6.23 -44.99
C CYS A 62 15.72 -5.96 -45.39
N ARG A 63 14.91 -6.98 -45.69
CA ARG A 63 13.46 -6.88 -45.90
C ARG A 63 12.66 -8.08 -45.34
N ARG A 64 13.05 -8.62 -44.19
CA ARG A 64 12.02 -9.20 -43.30
C ARG A 64 11.17 -8.06 -42.74
N ALA A 65 9.93 -7.96 -43.19
CA ALA A 65 8.94 -7.13 -42.51
C ALA A 65 8.85 -7.58 -41.05
N GLU A 66 8.79 -6.62 -40.13
CA GLU A 66 8.87 -6.93 -38.70
C GLU A 66 7.63 -7.69 -38.26
N LYS A 67 7.85 -8.95 -37.88
CA LYS A 67 6.78 -9.94 -37.79
C LYS A 67 5.83 -9.58 -36.65
N LEU A 68 4.54 -9.55 -36.99
CA LEU A 68 3.45 -9.67 -36.03
C LEU A 68 2.90 -11.10 -36.11
N PRO A 69 2.47 -11.69 -34.99
CA PRO A 69 1.81 -13.00 -35.00
C PRO A 69 0.38 -12.90 -35.54
N ASP A 70 -0.12 -13.98 -36.13
CA ASP A 70 -1.50 -14.08 -36.59
C ASP A 70 -2.46 -14.19 -35.38
N GLN A 71 -3.61 -13.52 -35.41
CA GLN A 71 -4.56 -13.45 -34.30
C GLN A 71 -5.08 -14.82 -33.81
N SER A 72 -5.10 -15.83 -34.69
CA SER A 72 -5.49 -17.21 -34.34
C SER A 72 -4.36 -18.03 -33.68
N SER A 73 -3.11 -17.57 -33.78
CA SER A 73 -1.92 -18.30 -33.36
C SER A 73 -1.70 -18.31 -31.84
N GLN A 74 -0.94 -19.30 -31.36
CA GLN A 74 -0.48 -19.30 -29.95
C GLN A 74 0.50 -18.16 -29.69
N GLU A 75 1.36 -17.83 -30.65
CA GLU A 75 2.34 -16.74 -30.58
C GLU A 75 1.67 -15.37 -30.33
N TYR A 76 0.46 -15.16 -30.88
CA TYR A 76 -0.36 -13.99 -30.57
C TYR A 76 -0.92 -14.05 -29.14
N ARG A 77 -1.48 -15.19 -28.70
CA ARG A 77 -2.00 -15.32 -27.33
C ARG A 77 -0.91 -15.11 -26.27
N ASP A 78 0.26 -15.71 -26.48
CA ASP A 78 1.43 -15.55 -25.61
C ASP A 78 1.91 -14.09 -25.56
N ALA A 79 1.83 -13.35 -26.68
CA ALA A 79 2.18 -11.94 -26.76
C ALA A 79 1.11 -11.02 -26.11
N VAL A 80 -0.18 -11.34 -26.27
CA VAL A 80 -1.30 -10.66 -25.59
C VAL A 80 -1.13 -10.79 -24.08
N ARG A 81 -0.95 -12.01 -23.58
CA ARG A 81 -0.65 -12.30 -22.18
C ARG A 81 0.53 -11.48 -21.68
N ALA A 82 1.69 -11.62 -22.31
CA ALA A 82 2.92 -10.96 -21.86
C ALA A 82 2.77 -9.41 -21.84
N PHE A 83 2.02 -8.84 -22.78
CA PHE A 83 1.75 -7.39 -22.77
C PHE A 83 0.86 -6.99 -21.60
N TYR A 84 -0.21 -7.71 -21.32
CA TYR A 84 -1.16 -7.33 -20.27
C TYR A 84 -0.66 -7.65 -18.86
N VAL A 85 0.02 -8.78 -18.67
CA VAL A 85 0.81 -9.08 -17.45
C VAL A 85 1.90 -8.02 -17.23
N GLY A 86 2.67 -7.67 -18.26
CA GLY A 86 3.74 -6.68 -18.15
C GLY A 86 3.23 -5.26 -17.86
N LEU A 87 2.07 -4.89 -18.44
CA LEU A 87 1.39 -3.62 -18.21
C LEU A 87 0.79 -3.56 -16.80
N ALA A 88 0.12 -4.63 -16.36
CA ALA A 88 -0.39 -4.78 -15.01
C ALA A 88 0.74 -4.68 -13.97
N ALA A 89 1.88 -5.34 -14.21
CA ALA A 89 3.07 -5.21 -13.37
C ALA A 89 3.66 -3.79 -13.38
N LEU A 90 3.67 -3.09 -14.52
CA LEU A 90 4.15 -1.71 -14.63
C LEU A 90 3.26 -0.71 -13.88
N GLN A 91 1.95 -0.95 -13.87
CA GLN A 91 0.96 -0.17 -13.11
C GLN A 91 1.03 -0.50 -11.59
N ALA A 92 1.05 -1.78 -11.22
CA ALA A 92 1.17 -2.25 -9.83
C ALA A 92 2.54 -1.96 -9.18
N GLY A 93 3.56 -1.55 -9.95
CA GLY A 93 4.89 -1.25 -9.42
C GLY A 93 5.72 -2.50 -9.14
N VAL A 94 5.76 -3.44 -10.09
CA VAL A 94 6.60 -4.65 -10.06
C VAL A 94 7.53 -4.62 -11.26
N GLU A 95 8.50 -3.69 -11.23
CA GLU A 95 9.23 -3.24 -12.43
C GLU A 95 10.12 -4.30 -13.07
N VAL A 96 10.65 -5.26 -12.30
CA VAL A 96 11.42 -6.40 -12.84
C VAL A 96 10.52 -7.26 -13.73
N ARG A 97 9.37 -7.71 -13.21
CA ARG A 97 8.39 -8.52 -13.93
C ARG A 97 7.82 -7.81 -15.16
N ALA A 98 7.58 -6.49 -15.04
CA ALA A 98 7.17 -5.65 -16.16
C ALA A 98 8.21 -5.69 -17.30
N GLY A 99 9.50 -5.62 -16.97
CA GLY A 99 10.59 -5.70 -17.94
C GLY A 99 10.74 -7.08 -18.59
N GLU A 100 10.63 -8.14 -17.80
CA GLU A 100 10.68 -9.52 -18.31
C GLU A 100 9.58 -9.81 -19.33
N GLU A 101 8.32 -9.54 -18.97
CA GLU A 101 7.18 -9.84 -19.85
C GLU A 101 7.10 -8.87 -21.04
N MET A 102 7.39 -7.56 -20.87
CA MET A 102 7.47 -6.65 -22.04
C MET A 102 8.63 -7.02 -23.00
N THR A 103 9.74 -7.57 -22.49
CA THR A 103 10.83 -8.12 -23.32
C THR A 103 10.40 -9.41 -24.03
N ARG A 104 9.52 -10.20 -23.44
CA ARG A 104 8.90 -11.36 -24.09
C ARG A 104 7.96 -10.92 -25.22
N VAL A 105 7.19 -9.84 -25.06
CA VAL A 105 6.37 -9.28 -26.16
C VAL A 105 7.23 -8.89 -27.35
N THR A 106 8.36 -8.19 -27.15
CA THR A 106 9.22 -7.78 -28.27
C THR A 106 9.97 -8.94 -28.94
N GLN A 107 10.03 -10.12 -28.30
CA GLN A 107 10.50 -11.36 -28.93
C GLN A 107 9.41 -12.07 -29.76
N LEU A 108 8.16 -12.09 -29.28
CA LEU A 108 7.02 -12.75 -29.94
C LEU A 108 6.40 -11.90 -31.05
N ALA A 109 6.36 -10.58 -30.86
CA ALA A 109 5.77 -9.59 -31.76
C ALA A 109 6.72 -8.39 -31.95
N PRO A 110 7.94 -8.59 -32.50
CA PRO A 110 8.94 -7.52 -32.66
C PRO A 110 8.45 -6.30 -33.45
N GLY A 111 7.43 -6.46 -34.30
CA GLY A 111 6.83 -5.37 -35.08
C GLY A 111 5.85 -4.46 -34.34
N GLU A 112 5.51 -4.73 -33.08
CA GLU A 112 4.52 -4.00 -32.27
C GLU A 112 5.17 -2.86 -31.46
N PRO A 113 4.90 -1.58 -31.80
CA PRO A 113 5.58 -0.45 -31.14
C PRO A 113 5.19 -0.21 -29.68
N SER A 114 3.99 -0.60 -29.22
CA SER A 114 3.57 -0.30 -27.84
C SER A 114 4.44 -0.99 -26.79
N ALA A 115 4.90 -2.22 -27.06
CA ALA A 115 5.80 -2.97 -26.18
C ALA A 115 7.20 -2.32 -26.11
N TRP A 116 7.76 -1.88 -27.24
CA TRP A 116 9.02 -1.13 -27.27
C TRP A 116 8.91 0.20 -26.54
N ALA A 117 7.78 0.90 -26.66
CA ALA A 117 7.53 2.15 -25.94
C ALA A 117 7.42 1.92 -24.41
N ASN A 118 6.72 0.87 -23.98
CA ASN A 118 6.63 0.49 -22.56
C ASN A 118 7.99 0.05 -21.99
N LEU A 119 8.81 -0.69 -22.73
CA LEU A 119 10.20 -0.99 -22.35
C LEU A 119 11.07 0.28 -22.26
N GLY A 120 10.84 1.25 -23.16
CA GLY A 120 11.49 2.56 -23.13
C GLY A 120 11.15 3.32 -21.86
N LEU A 121 9.86 3.47 -21.56
CA LEU A 121 9.36 4.08 -20.32
C LEU A 121 9.92 3.39 -19.05
N LEU A 122 10.01 2.06 -19.05
CA LEU A 122 10.61 1.31 -17.95
C LEU A 122 12.11 1.61 -17.78
N ALA A 123 12.88 1.66 -18.87
CA ALA A 123 14.28 2.09 -18.80
C ALA A 123 14.42 3.53 -18.26
N ILE A 124 13.50 4.44 -18.61
CA ILE A 124 13.49 5.80 -18.07
C ILE A 124 13.28 5.78 -16.55
N LYS A 125 12.30 5.01 -16.03
CA LYS A 125 12.09 4.83 -14.58
C LYS A 125 13.34 4.27 -13.89
N GLN A 126 13.97 3.27 -14.50
CA GLN A 126 15.20 2.62 -14.03
C GLN A 126 16.48 3.46 -14.24
N ARG A 127 16.36 4.66 -14.83
CA ARG A 127 17.46 5.57 -15.21
C ARG A 127 18.45 4.99 -16.23
N GLU A 128 18.08 3.94 -16.95
CA GLU A 128 18.82 3.36 -18.08
C GLU A 128 18.65 4.23 -19.35
N LEU A 129 19.03 5.52 -19.29
CA LEU A 129 18.67 6.52 -20.33
C LEU A 129 19.10 6.14 -21.75
N ASP A 130 20.21 5.41 -21.90
CA ASP A 130 20.70 4.98 -23.21
C ASP A 130 19.90 3.79 -23.76
N ALA A 131 19.49 2.85 -22.90
CA ALA A 131 18.58 1.78 -23.28
C ALA A 131 17.16 2.33 -23.56
N ALA A 132 16.72 3.35 -22.81
CA ALA A 132 15.48 4.06 -23.10
C ALA A 132 15.48 4.68 -24.50
N ALA A 133 16.60 5.31 -24.89
CA ALA A 133 16.76 5.90 -26.22
C ALA A 133 16.66 4.86 -27.33
N GLU A 134 17.38 3.73 -27.21
CA GLU A 134 17.31 2.62 -28.18
C GLU A 134 15.88 2.05 -28.29
N ARG A 135 15.23 1.78 -27.15
CA ARG A 135 13.87 1.22 -27.09
C ARG A 135 12.82 2.17 -27.67
N LEU A 136 12.91 3.48 -27.39
CA LEU A 136 12.00 4.48 -27.95
C LEU A 136 12.27 4.80 -29.43
N GLU A 137 13.53 4.83 -29.86
CA GLU A 137 13.90 4.91 -31.29
C GLU A 137 13.30 3.73 -32.05
N LYS A 138 13.43 2.51 -31.51
CA LYS A 138 12.82 1.32 -32.07
C LYS A 138 11.29 1.40 -32.16
N ALA A 139 10.64 1.96 -31.13
CA ALA A 139 9.19 2.21 -31.15
C ALA A 139 8.80 3.25 -32.21
N ARG A 140 9.56 4.35 -32.35
CA ARG A 140 9.32 5.39 -33.35
C ARG A 140 9.49 4.86 -34.77
N ASP A 141 10.54 4.10 -35.04
CA ASP A 141 10.78 3.52 -36.37
C ASP A 141 9.65 2.55 -36.80
N LEU A 142 8.97 1.92 -35.82
CA LEU A 142 7.78 1.11 -36.04
C LEU A 142 6.49 1.93 -36.17
N ALA A 143 6.36 3.09 -35.54
CA ALA A 143 5.18 3.98 -35.61
C ALA A 143 5.59 5.47 -35.67
N PRO A 144 6.11 5.95 -36.82
CA PRO A 144 6.79 7.26 -36.92
C PRO A 144 5.84 8.47 -36.88
N GLU A 145 4.53 8.24 -36.85
CA GLU A 145 3.48 9.28 -36.78
C GLU A 145 2.73 9.25 -35.44
N ASN A 146 3.18 8.46 -34.45
CA ASN A 146 2.54 8.39 -33.14
C ASN A 146 3.04 9.52 -32.20
N SER A 147 2.13 10.43 -31.83
CA SER A 147 2.42 11.59 -30.97
C SER A 147 2.96 11.22 -29.59
N ARG A 148 2.44 10.15 -28.97
CA ARG A 148 2.84 9.70 -27.63
C ARG A 148 4.28 9.15 -27.58
N ILE A 149 4.73 8.40 -28.58
CA ILE A 149 6.12 7.91 -28.65
C ILE A 149 7.10 9.09 -28.79
N ILE A 150 6.76 10.05 -29.65
CA ILE A 150 7.59 11.25 -29.87
C ILE A 150 7.61 12.15 -28.63
N LEU A 151 6.49 12.26 -27.90
CA LEU A 151 6.43 12.92 -26.59
C LEU A 151 7.38 12.25 -25.57
N MET A 152 7.35 10.92 -25.44
CA MET A 152 8.29 10.19 -24.56
C MET A 152 9.76 10.44 -24.94
N GLN A 153 10.09 10.48 -26.23
CA GLN A 153 11.44 10.81 -26.69
C GLN A 153 11.84 12.25 -26.32
N ALA A 154 10.92 13.22 -26.48
CA ALA A 154 11.18 14.59 -26.10
C ALA A 154 11.37 14.76 -24.58
N THR A 155 10.60 14.03 -23.78
CA THR A 155 10.73 13.99 -22.32
C THR A 155 12.07 13.36 -21.89
N LEU A 156 12.52 12.30 -22.57
CA LEU A 156 13.85 11.72 -22.38
C LEU A 156 14.96 12.75 -22.70
N GLU A 157 14.91 13.41 -23.86
CA GLU A 157 15.91 14.41 -24.24
C GLU A 157 15.88 15.66 -23.33
N SER A 158 14.70 16.08 -22.86
CA SER A 158 14.57 17.12 -21.84
C SER A 158 15.25 16.71 -20.52
N SER A 159 15.10 15.45 -20.10
CA SER A 159 15.76 14.92 -18.90
C SER A 159 17.28 14.78 -19.04
N ARG A 160 17.78 14.57 -20.27
CA ARG A 160 19.22 14.64 -20.64
C ARG A 160 19.77 16.08 -20.74
N GLY A 161 18.90 17.10 -20.75
CA GLY A 161 19.26 18.51 -20.93
C GLY A 161 19.38 18.96 -22.39
N ASN A 162 19.00 18.12 -23.36
CA ASN A 162 19.10 18.38 -24.80
C ASN A 162 17.90 19.21 -25.30
N LEU A 163 17.79 20.44 -24.79
CA LEU A 163 16.61 21.31 -24.94
C LEU A 163 16.11 21.44 -26.38
N ALA A 164 17.02 21.74 -27.32
CA ALA A 164 16.65 21.98 -28.71
C ALA A 164 16.04 20.74 -29.40
N GLU A 165 16.48 19.54 -29.03
CA GLU A 165 15.92 18.30 -29.56
C GLU A 165 14.56 18.00 -28.91
N ALA A 166 14.43 18.23 -27.61
CA ALA A 166 13.14 18.13 -26.92
C ALA A 166 12.09 19.08 -27.52
N THR A 167 12.44 20.36 -27.75
CA THR A 167 11.57 21.33 -28.43
C THR A 167 11.23 20.90 -29.87
N SER A 168 12.19 20.35 -30.62
CA SER A 168 11.99 19.83 -31.98
C SER A 168 10.97 18.69 -32.01
N LEU A 169 11.16 17.68 -31.16
CA LEU A 169 10.28 16.53 -31.01
C LEU A 169 8.88 16.94 -30.50
N LEU A 170 8.80 17.85 -29.53
CA LEU A 170 7.50 18.38 -29.03
C LEU A 170 6.71 19.13 -30.10
N ARG A 171 7.37 19.94 -30.94
CA ARG A 171 6.72 20.56 -32.11
C ARG A 171 6.15 19.49 -33.03
N ARG A 172 6.92 18.43 -33.31
CA ARG A 172 6.46 17.33 -34.17
C ARG A 172 5.31 16.52 -33.56
N ALA A 173 5.29 16.29 -32.25
CA ALA A 173 4.16 15.66 -31.57
C ALA A 173 2.87 16.49 -31.70
N VAL A 174 2.95 17.82 -31.52
CA VAL A 174 1.82 18.76 -31.65
C VAL A 174 1.38 18.99 -33.11
N GLU A 175 2.25 18.75 -34.10
CA GLU A 175 1.89 18.71 -35.52
C GLU A 175 1.08 17.46 -35.89
N LEU A 176 1.50 16.29 -35.39
CA LEU A 176 0.86 15.01 -35.63
C LEU A 176 -0.48 14.90 -34.92
N ASP A 177 -0.57 15.48 -33.72
CA ASP A 177 -1.72 15.41 -32.84
C ASP A 177 -1.95 16.78 -32.17
N PRO A 178 -2.74 17.66 -32.82
CA PRO A 178 -3.13 18.94 -32.25
C PRO A 178 -4.09 18.83 -31.06
N GLY A 179 -4.55 17.63 -30.70
CA GLY A 179 -5.38 17.38 -29.52
C GLY A 179 -4.55 17.17 -28.25
N ASN A 180 -3.35 16.59 -28.38
CA ASN A 180 -2.49 16.18 -27.25
C ASN A 180 -2.08 17.35 -26.34
N LEU A 181 -2.90 17.61 -25.32
CA LEU A 181 -2.72 18.74 -24.40
C LEU A 181 -1.42 18.63 -23.60
N ILE A 182 -0.95 17.41 -23.30
CA ILE A 182 0.33 17.19 -22.61
C ILE A 182 1.50 17.63 -23.49
N ALA A 183 1.53 17.24 -24.78
CA ALA A 183 2.54 17.70 -25.72
C ALA A 183 2.50 19.22 -25.95
N ILE A 184 1.30 19.82 -26.01
CA ILE A 184 1.13 21.27 -26.13
C ILE A 184 1.66 22.01 -24.88
N TYR A 185 1.35 21.49 -23.69
CA TYR A 185 1.81 22.09 -22.43
C TYR A 185 3.32 21.95 -22.25
N SER A 186 3.88 20.75 -22.46
CA SER A 186 5.32 20.51 -22.44
C SER A 186 6.06 21.39 -23.45
N LEU A 187 5.55 21.54 -24.68
CA LEU A 187 6.13 22.45 -25.67
C LEU A 187 6.18 23.89 -25.17
N ALA A 188 5.13 24.38 -24.52
CA ALA A 188 5.09 25.73 -23.98
C ALA A 188 6.11 25.92 -22.83
N GLN A 189 6.31 24.90 -21.99
CA GLN A 189 7.31 24.94 -20.92
C GLN A 189 8.74 24.95 -21.47
N GLU A 190 9.05 24.12 -22.47
CA GLU A 190 10.38 24.09 -23.08
C GLU A 190 10.71 25.36 -23.86
N VAL A 191 9.74 25.88 -24.64
CA VAL A 191 9.93 27.13 -25.37
C VAL A 191 10.09 28.32 -24.41
N GLU A 192 9.37 28.38 -23.28
CA GLU A 192 9.67 29.39 -22.25
C GLU A 192 11.04 29.17 -21.58
N ARG A 193 11.50 27.92 -21.44
CA ARG A 193 12.83 27.58 -20.88
C ARG A 193 13.98 28.03 -21.80
N GLU A 194 13.79 28.03 -23.11
CA GLU A 194 14.71 28.66 -24.08
C GLU A 194 14.74 30.19 -23.96
N GLY A 195 13.58 30.80 -23.65
CA GLY A 195 13.44 32.21 -23.31
C GLY A 195 13.37 33.22 -24.48
N GLY A 196 13.05 34.47 -24.15
CA GLY A 196 12.94 35.60 -25.09
C GLY A 196 11.53 35.85 -25.64
N ASP A 197 11.25 37.11 -25.99
CA ASP A 197 9.89 37.64 -26.26
C ASP A 197 9.07 36.83 -27.28
N ALA A 198 9.73 36.31 -28.32
CA ALA A 198 9.08 35.49 -29.37
C ALA A 198 8.64 34.12 -28.84
N ASN A 199 9.47 33.50 -28.00
CA ASN A 199 9.20 32.23 -27.35
C ASN A 199 8.13 32.40 -26.26
N GLU A 200 8.16 33.47 -25.47
CA GLU A 200 7.08 33.79 -24.52
C GLU A 200 5.73 34.03 -25.23
N ALA A 201 5.75 34.67 -26.41
CA ALA A 201 4.58 34.84 -27.26
C ALA A 201 4.13 33.53 -27.94
N GLU A 202 4.98 32.51 -28.03
CA GLU A 202 4.59 31.16 -28.44
C GLU A 202 3.99 30.35 -27.30
N ALA A 203 4.61 30.35 -26.12
CA ALA A 203 4.08 29.70 -24.93
C ALA A 203 2.64 30.17 -24.62
N GLN A 204 2.37 31.47 -24.70
CA GLN A 204 1.01 32.00 -24.48
C GLN A 204 0.01 31.55 -25.56
N ARG A 205 0.43 31.39 -26.82
CA ARG A 205 -0.42 30.84 -27.91
C ARG A 205 -0.69 29.35 -27.73
N LEU A 206 0.28 28.60 -27.21
CA LEU A 206 0.14 27.17 -26.91
C LEU A 206 -0.84 26.93 -25.76
N MET A 207 -0.80 27.74 -24.69
CA MET A 207 -1.86 27.73 -23.67
C MET A 207 -3.23 28.09 -24.26
N GLY A 208 -3.27 28.99 -25.26
CA GLY A 208 -4.48 29.29 -26.02
C GLY A 208 -5.10 28.06 -26.69
N LYS A 209 -4.29 27.20 -27.34
CA LYS A 209 -4.78 25.93 -27.91
C LYS A 209 -5.39 24.99 -26.86
N ILE A 210 -4.83 24.95 -25.65
CA ILE A 210 -5.42 24.13 -24.57
C ILE A 210 -6.83 24.62 -24.24
N LEU A 211 -7.04 25.94 -24.23
CA LEU A 211 -8.35 26.57 -23.98
C LEU A 211 -9.30 26.49 -25.19
N GLU A 212 -8.82 26.17 -26.40
CA GLU A 212 -9.68 25.84 -27.55
C GLU A 212 -10.32 24.44 -27.39
N VAL A 213 -9.68 23.53 -26.65
CA VAL A 213 -10.17 22.17 -26.36
C VAL A 213 -10.90 22.10 -25.00
N GLN A 214 -10.37 22.78 -23.98
CA GLN A 214 -10.90 22.83 -22.61
C GLN A 214 -11.00 24.29 -22.13
N PRO A 215 -12.06 25.04 -22.49
CA PRO A 215 -12.18 26.48 -22.23
C PRO A 215 -12.13 26.88 -20.74
N ASP A 216 -12.45 25.94 -19.83
CA ASP A 216 -12.45 26.14 -18.38
C ASP A 216 -11.24 25.47 -17.69
N ASN A 217 -10.20 25.04 -18.41
CA ASN A 217 -9.00 24.47 -17.82
C ASN A 217 -8.24 25.54 -17.00
N LEU A 218 -8.34 25.43 -15.69
CA LEU A 218 -7.83 26.42 -14.74
C LEU A 218 -6.30 26.50 -14.71
N VAL A 219 -5.60 25.45 -15.13
CA VAL A 219 -4.13 25.47 -15.26
C VAL A 219 -3.74 26.34 -16.45
N ALA A 220 -4.32 26.10 -17.63
CA ALA A 220 -4.04 26.89 -18.83
C ALA A 220 -4.46 28.37 -18.65
N LEU A 221 -5.61 28.63 -18.03
CA LEU A 221 -6.05 30.01 -17.70
C LEU A 221 -5.02 30.75 -16.83
N LEU A 222 -4.43 30.09 -15.83
CA LEU A 222 -3.44 30.69 -14.95
C LEU A 222 -2.07 30.86 -15.62
N GLU A 223 -1.65 29.95 -16.50
CA GLU A 223 -0.44 30.16 -17.31
C GLU A 223 -0.61 31.30 -18.32
N VAL A 224 -1.78 31.44 -18.98
CA VAL A 224 -2.09 32.63 -19.80
C VAL A 224 -2.02 33.90 -18.94
N THR A 225 -2.62 33.88 -17.75
CA THR A 225 -2.58 35.01 -16.80
C THR A 225 -1.12 35.39 -16.46
N ARG A 226 -0.26 34.41 -16.14
CA ARG A 226 1.15 34.62 -15.81
C ARG A 226 1.96 35.15 -17.00
N LEU A 227 1.81 34.54 -18.18
CA LEU A 227 2.55 34.92 -19.39
C LEU A 227 2.12 36.30 -19.90
N ALA A 228 0.82 36.60 -19.88
CA ALA A 228 0.30 37.92 -20.24
C ALA A 228 0.81 39.01 -19.27
N ALA A 229 0.81 38.73 -17.96
CA ALA A 229 1.39 39.61 -16.94
C ALA A 229 2.91 39.85 -17.16
N LYS A 230 3.68 38.80 -17.47
CA LYS A 230 5.12 38.87 -17.77
C LYS A 230 5.43 39.75 -18.98
N ARG A 231 4.65 39.57 -20.06
CA ARG A 231 4.77 40.23 -21.37
C ARG A 231 4.14 41.64 -21.43
N GLY A 232 3.33 42.03 -20.43
CA GLY A 232 2.57 43.28 -20.46
C GLY A 232 1.33 43.27 -21.37
N ASP A 233 0.81 42.08 -21.69
CA ASP A 233 -0.36 41.86 -22.55
C ASP A 233 -1.66 42.06 -21.74
N SER A 234 -1.98 43.33 -21.46
CA SER A 234 -3.13 43.70 -20.61
C SER A 234 -4.48 43.20 -21.16
N ALA A 235 -4.59 42.96 -22.46
CA ALA A 235 -5.82 42.44 -23.07
C ALA A 235 -6.00 40.94 -22.77
N ALA A 236 -4.96 40.12 -22.98
CA ALA A 236 -5.00 38.70 -22.61
C ALA A 236 -5.13 38.52 -21.08
N LEU A 237 -4.44 39.35 -20.30
CA LEU A 237 -4.48 39.32 -18.83
C LEU A 237 -5.90 39.53 -18.29
N GLN A 238 -6.60 40.58 -18.74
CA GLN A 238 -7.95 40.88 -18.26
C GLN A 238 -8.99 39.87 -18.78
N ASN A 239 -8.80 39.32 -20.00
CA ASN A 239 -9.65 38.24 -20.50
C ASN A 239 -9.53 36.98 -19.61
N ALA A 240 -8.31 36.49 -19.38
CA ALA A 240 -8.06 35.32 -18.56
C ALA A 240 -8.59 35.49 -17.12
N LEU A 241 -8.35 36.66 -16.50
CA LEU A 241 -8.88 36.95 -15.17
C LEU A 241 -10.41 36.95 -15.10
N SER A 242 -11.12 37.30 -16.17
CA SER A 242 -12.59 37.25 -16.19
C SER A 242 -13.12 35.80 -16.26
N GLN A 243 -12.41 34.92 -16.97
CA GLN A 243 -12.74 33.49 -17.05
C GLN A 243 -12.42 32.77 -15.73
N VAL A 244 -11.27 33.07 -15.11
CA VAL A 244 -10.93 32.57 -13.76
C VAL A 244 -11.95 33.05 -12.72
N ALA A 245 -12.46 34.28 -12.83
CA ALA A 245 -13.49 34.80 -11.91
C ALA A 245 -14.82 34.02 -11.97
N ALA A 246 -15.18 33.47 -13.13
CA ALA A 246 -16.38 32.64 -13.27
C ALA A 246 -16.26 31.31 -12.49
N LEU A 247 -15.05 30.74 -12.45
CA LEU A 247 -14.75 29.51 -11.71
C LEU A 247 -14.58 29.76 -10.19
N ALA A 248 -14.20 30.98 -9.80
CA ALA A 248 -13.88 31.33 -8.42
C ALA A 248 -15.07 31.32 -7.43
N ALA A 249 -16.31 31.20 -7.91
CA ALA A 249 -17.51 31.25 -7.07
C ALA A 249 -17.54 30.14 -6.00
N ALA A 250 -17.17 28.91 -6.36
CA ALA A 250 -17.18 27.75 -5.45
C ALA A 250 -15.94 27.64 -4.55
N TRP A 251 -14.90 28.43 -4.79
CA TRP A 251 -13.60 28.26 -4.11
C TRP A 251 -13.65 28.53 -2.59
N PRO A 252 -12.76 27.91 -1.79
CA PRO A 252 -12.60 28.25 -0.38
C PRO A 252 -12.11 29.70 -0.19
N PRO A 253 -12.33 30.31 1.00
CA PRO A 253 -12.06 31.74 1.22
C PRO A 253 -10.64 32.17 0.87
N GLU A 254 -9.64 31.36 1.19
CA GLU A 254 -8.24 31.72 1.05
C GLU A 254 -7.79 31.73 -0.43
N ALA A 255 -8.43 30.89 -1.27
CA ALA A 255 -8.25 30.95 -2.72
C ALA A 255 -8.94 32.19 -3.33
N LYS A 256 -10.08 32.61 -2.78
CA LYS A 256 -10.73 33.88 -3.14
C LYS A 256 -9.90 35.09 -2.71
N ASP A 257 -9.22 35.04 -1.57
CA ASP A 257 -8.31 36.09 -1.11
C ASP A 257 -7.05 36.18 -1.99
N GLN A 258 -6.41 35.05 -2.33
CA GLN A 258 -5.29 35.06 -3.28
C GLN A 258 -5.71 35.53 -4.68
N PHE A 259 -6.91 35.19 -5.13
CA PHE A 259 -7.46 35.68 -6.39
C PHE A 259 -7.75 37.20 -6.35
N THR A 260 -8.29 37.71 -5.25
CA THR A 260 -8.48 39.15 -5.02
C THR A 260 -7.13 39.89 -5.01
N ALA A 261 -6.09 39.30 -4.40
CA ALA A 261 -4.73 39.84 -4.44
C ALA A 261 -4.10 39.82 -5.84
N LEU A 262 -4.39 38.79 -6.65
CA LEU A 262 -4.00 38.70 -8.06
C LEU A 262 -4.70 39.76 -8.92
N GLN A 263 -6.01 39.92 -8.79
CA GLN A 263 -6.78 40.98 -9.46
C GLN A 263 -6.28 42.37 -9.07
N THR A 264 -5.99 42.59 -7.79
CA THR A 264 -5.43 43.87 -7.28
C THR A 264 -4.06 44.17 -7.88
N ALA A 265 -3.18 43.17 -8.01
CA ALA A 265 -1.88 43.34 -8.66
C ALA A 265 -2.02 43.58 -10.18
N ALA A 266 -2.95 42.90 -10.85
CA ALA A 266 -3.22 43.07 -12.29
C ALA A 266 -3.86 44.43 -12.65
N ALA A 267 -4.45 45.13 -11.68
CA ALA A 267 -4.92 46.51 -11.80
C ALA A 267 -3.84 47.56 -11.45
N GLY A 268 -2.64 47.14 -11.02
CA GLY A 268 -1.52 48.01 -10.70
C GLY A 268 -0.78 48.55 -11.93
N THR A 269 0.14 49.49 -11.69
CA THR A 269 1.01 50.06 -12.74
C THR A 269 2.15 49.15 -13.18
N ASP A 270 2.49 48.12 -12.40
CA ASP A 270 3.40 47.04 -12.79
C ASP A 270 2.63 45.72 -12.88
N THR A 271 2.30 45.31 -14.10
CA THR A 271 1.59 44.04 -14.37
C THR A 271 2.44 42.82 -14.02
N ARG A 272 3.78 42.92 -13.92
CA ARG A 272 4.63 41.78 -13.56
C ARG A 272 4.39 41.30 -12.13
N ALA A 273 3.96 42.18 -11.23
CA ALA A 273 3.51 41.82 -9.89
C ALA A 273 2.34 40.81 -9.90
N ALA A 274 1.47 40.85 -10.92
CA ALA A 274 0.40 39.86 -11.09
C ALA A 274 0.95 38.47 -11.46
N GLY A 275 2.03 38.41 -12.25
CA GLY A 275 2.70 37.14 -12.58
C GLY A 275 3.21 36.39 -11.35
N ALA A 276 3.73 37.12 -10.35
CA ALA A 276 4.08 36.54 -9.06
C ALA A 276 2.84 36.08 -8.28
N ARG A 277 1.73 36.86 -8.29
CA ARG A 277 0.47 36.50 -7.62
C ARG A 277 -0.18 35.21 -8.14
N VAL A 278 0.04 34.84 -9.40
CA VAL A 278 -0.40 33.54 -9.93
C VAL A 278 0.21 32.37 -9.17
N ALA A 279 1.48 32.44 -8.74
CA ALA A 279 2.12 31.35 -8.01
C ALA A 279 1.45 31.08 -6.65
N PHE A 280 1.24 32.13 -5.85
CA PHE A 280 0.54 32.01 -4.56
C PHE A 280 -0.89 31.48 -4.72
N LEU A 281 -1.61 31.88 -5.77
CA LEU A 281 -2.94 31.35 -6.07
C LEU A 281 -2.89 29.86 -6.43
N ARG A 282 -1.95 29.41 -7.28
CA ARG A 282 -1.77 27.99 -7.62
C ARG A 282 -1.48 27.13 -6.39
N ASN A 283 -0.64 27.62 -5.47
CA ASN A 283 -0.32 26.93 -4.22
C ASN A 283 -1.57 26.67 -3.35
N VAL A 284 -2.59 27.53 -3.40
CA VAL A 284 -3.86 27.30 -2.67
C VAL A 284 -4.85 26.48 -3.51
N LEU A 285 -4.88 26.66 -4.84
CA LEU A 285 -5.80 25.93 -5.73
C LEU A 285 -5.52 24.44 -5.84
N VAL A 286 -4.29 23.98 -5.62
CA VAL A 286 -3.92 22.56 -5.75
C VAL A 286 -4.72 21.60 -4.86
N ARG A 287 -5.31 22.09 -3.76
CA ARG A 287 -6.22 21.31 -2.89
C ARG A 287 -7.62 21.10 -3.49
N ILE A 288 -8.01 21.88 -4.50
CA ILE A 288 -9.32 21.77 -5.17
C ILE A 288 -9.30 20.62 -6.20
N PRO A 289 -10.26 19.67 -6.17
CA PRO A 289 -10.26 18.52 -7.08
C PRO A 289 -10.24 18.90 -8.57
N LYS A 290 -11.07 19.87 -9.01
CA LYS A 290 -11.01 20.38 -10.41
C LYS A 290 -9.62 20.86 -10.81
N TYR A 291 -8.86 21.54 -9.94
CA TYR A 291 -7.50 21.97 -10.31
C TYR A 291 -6.55 20.79 -10.52
N ARG A 292 -6.69 19.71 -9.71
CA ARG A 292 -5.90 18.48 -9.91
C ARG A 292 -6.30 17.76 -11.20
N ALA A 293 -7.59 17.73 -11.54
CA ALA A 293 -8.09 17.17 -12.80
C ALA A 293 -7.60 17.98 -14.02
N ASP A 294 -7.77 19.29 -14.00
CA ASP A 294 -7.29 20.22 -15.04
C ASP A 294 -5.76 20.13 -15.23
N LEU A 295 -5.00 19.87 -14.15
CA LEU A 295 -3.55 19.66 -14.20
C LEU A 295 -3.18 18.31 -14.78
N ALA A 296 -3.83 17.22 -14.37
CA ALA A 296 -3.58 15.89 -14.90
C ALA A 296 -3.94 15.76 -16.39
N ALA A 297 -4.90 16.56 -16.87
CA ALA A 297 -5.26 16.62 -18.29
C ALA A 297 -4.17 17.26 -19.19
N VAL A 298 -3.29 18.09 -18.62
CA VAL A 298 -2.29 18.87 -19.38
C VAL A 298 -0.84 18.58 -18.99
N LYS A 299 -0.58 17.88 -17.88
CA LYS A 299 0.78 17.67 -17.39
C LYS A 299 0.91 16.29 -16.72
N LEU A 300 1.98 15.57 -17.08
CA LEU A 300 2.39 14.36 -16.39
C LEU A 300 2.62 14.62 -14.87
N PRO A 301 2.28 13.64 -14.00
CA PRO A 301 2.59 13.68 -12.57
C PRO A 301 4.07 13.96 -12.28
N THR A 302 4.36 14.64 -11.18
CA THR A 302 5.74 14.99 -10.80
C THR A 302 6.55 13.73 -10.49
N GLY A 303 7.55 13.43 -11.32
CA GLY A 303 8.37 12.22 -11.24
C GLY A 303 8.05 11.18 -12.31
N GLU A 304 6.96 11.34 -13.06
CA GLU A 304 6.69 10.56 -14.26
C GLU A 304 7.29 11.22 -15.51
N LEU A 305 7.71 10.37 -16.46
CA LEU A 305 8.33 10.76 -17.72
C LEU A 305 7.62 10.13 -18.93
N GLY A 306 6.38 9.64 -18.72
CA GLY A 306 5.46 9.13 -19.74
C GLY A 306 4.38 8.23 -19.13
N GLU A 307 3.20 8.17 -19.75
CA GLU A 307 2.13 7.20 -19.40
C GLU A 307 2.27 5.92 -20.24
N PRO A 308 2.11 4.72 -19.66
CA PRO A 308 2.21 3.46 -20.39
C PRO A 308 1.13 3.33 -21.48
N PHE A 309 1.46 2.62 -22.56
CA PHE A 309 0.49 2.20 -23.56
C PHE A 309 -0.36 1.07 -22.99
N THR A 310 -1.69 1.27 -23.00
CA THR A 310 -2.71 0.37 -22.44
C THR A 310 -3.19 -0.69 -23.42
N GLY A 311 -2.80 -0.58 -24.69
CA GLY A 311 -3.15 -1.52 -25.76
C GLY A 311 -2.11 -1.52 -26.87
N PHE A 312 -2.42 -2.24 -27.94
CA PHE A 312 -1.54 -2.38 -29.10
C PHE A 312 -1.74 -1.25 -30.12
N LEU A 313 -0.67 -0.93 -30.85
CA LEU A 313 -0.70 0.04 -31.95
C LEU A 313 -0.81 -0.61 -33.33
N LYS A 314 -0.58 -1.93 -33.45
CA LYS A 314 -0.74 -2.69 -34.71
C LYS A 314 -1.38 -4.07 -34.54
N MET A 315 -1.12 -4.76 -33.43
CA MET A 315 -1.88 -5.96 -33.07
C MET A 315 -3.31 -5.60 -32.70
N ALA A 316 -4.23 -6.56 -32.77
CA ALA A 316 -5.58 -6.39 -32.24
C ALA A 316 -5.53 -6.41 -30.70
N SER A 317 -6.19 -5.46 -30.04
CA SER A 317 -6.44 -5.51 -28.60
C SER A 317 -7.62 -6.46 -28.29
N PRO A 318 -7.63 -7.15 -27.14
CA PRO A 318 -8.79 -7.91 -26.67
C PRO A 318 -9.97 -6.98 -26.31
N SER A 319 -11.18 -7.54 -26.14
CA SER A 319 -12.32 -6.77 -25.63
C SER A 319 -12.07 -6.25 -24.19
N PRO A 320 -12.38 -4.97 -23.90
CA PRO A 320 -12.50 -4.43 -22.54
C PRO A 320 -13.85 -4.77 -21.87
N LEU A 321 -14.86 -5.11 -22.67
CA LEU A 321 -16.18 -5.48 -22.18
C LEU A 321 -16.21 -6.96 -21.76
N PRO A 322 -17.06 -7.32 -20.77
CA PRO A 322 -17.43 -8.70 -20.46
C PRO A 322 -17.94 -9.49 -21.67
N ALA A 323 -18.06 -10.81 -21.51
CA ALA A 323 -18.66 -11.67 -22.51
C ALA A 323 -20.19 -11.45 -22.60
N PRO A 324 -20.87 -11.83 -23.70
CA PRO A 324 -22.32 -11.73 -23.79
C PRO A 324 -23.02 -12.64 -22.78
N PRO A 325 -24.07 -12.18 -22.06
CA PRO A 325 -24.77 -12.98 -21.06
C PRO A 325 -25.27 -14.34 -21.55
N ASP A 326 -25.37 -15.29 -20.62
CA ASP A 326 -25.94 -16.61 -20.82
C ASP A 326 -27.47 -16.54 -20.80
N ASP A 327 -28.05 -16.16 -21.94
CA ASP A 327 -29.48 -16.26 -22.22
C ASP A 327 -30.05 -17.69 -22.04
N GLY A 328 -29.20 -18.71 -21.88
CA GLY A 328 -29.58 -20.07 -21.53
C GLY A 328 -29.63 -20.39 -20.04
N LEU A 329 -29.14 -19.51 -19.14
CA LEU A 329 -29.00 -19.79 -17.70
C LEU A 329 -30.34 -20.22 -17.08
N ALA A 330 -30.30 -21.37 -16.40
CA ALA A 330 -31.41 -21.98 -15.69
C ALA A 330 -30.91 -22.66 -14.39
N PHE A 331 -31.84 -23.10 -13.54
CA PHE A 331 -31.53 -23.76 -12.27
C PHE A 331 -32.28 -25.08 -12.10
N THR A 332 -31.65 -26.07 -11.45
CA THR A 332 -32.29 -27.35 -11.06
C THR A 332 -32.61 -27.34 -9.57
N GLU A 333 -33.83 -27.69 -9.18
CA GLU A 333 -34.25 -27.70 -7.78
C GLU A 333 -33.81 -28.99 -7.04
N GLU A 334 -32.99 -28.86 -6.01
CA GLU A 334 -32.54 -29.94 -5.11
C GLU A 334 -33.05 -29.68 -3.66
N PRO A 335 -34.08 -30.40 -3.18
CA PRO A 335 -34.62 -30.23 -1.83
C PRO A 335 -33.65 -30.68 -0.71
N LEU A 336 -33.45 -29.81 0.28
CA LEU A 336 -32.57 -30.02 1.44
C LEU A 336 -33.32 -30.49 2.70
N GLY A 337 -34.66 -30.61 2.61
CA GLY A 337 -35.54 -31.07 3.68
C GLY A 337 -36.37 -29.96 4.33
N ASN A 338 -37.07 -30.32 5.41
CA ASN A 338 -38.06 -29.47 6.07
C ASN A 338 -37.42 -28.44 7.02
N TRP A 339 -36.67 -27.50 6.47
CA TRP A 339 -35.99 -26.40 7.16
C TRP A 339 -36.47 -25.04 6.63
N GLN A 340 -36.65 -24.06 7.52
CA GLN A 340 -37.19 -22.73 7.18
C GLN A 340 -36.11 -21.69 6.82
N TRP A 341 -34.83 -22.08 6.86
CA TRP A 341 -33.67 -21.30 6.44
C TRP A 341 -32.58 -22.24 5.92
N ALA A 342 -31.86 -21.83 4.88
CA ALA A 342 -30.63 -22.48 4.44
C ALA A 342 -29.70 -21.49 3.71
N GLY A 343 -28.39 -21.69 3.82
CA GLY A 343 -27.37 -20.87 3.17
C GLY A 343 -26.04 -21.63 3.04
N GLY A 344 -25.23 -21.25 2.06
CA GLY A 344 -23.85 -21.73 1.93
C GLY A 344 -22.92 -20.93 2.83
N VAL A 345 -22.11 -21.62 3.63
CA VAL A 345 -21.18 -21.01 4.60
C VAL A 345 -19.83 -21.73 4.53
N SER A 346 -18.76 -21.00 4.24
CA SER A 346 -17.39 -21.49 4.44
C SER A 346 -17.16 -21.74 5.93
N LEU A 347 -16.70 -22.94 6.27
CA LEU A 347 -16.38 -23.33 7.66
C LEU A 347 -14.89 -23.17 8.00
N ASP A 348 -14.06 -22.91 6.99
CA ASP A 348 -12.66 -22.50 7.09
C ASP A 348 -12.26 -21.77 5.80
N GLY A 349 -11.02 -21.30 5.72
CA GLY A 349 -10.42 -20.69 4.53
C GLY A 349 -9.84 -21.66 3.50
N GLU A 350 -10.16 -22.97 3.54
CA GLU A 350 -9.53 -23.98 2.67
C GLU A 350 -10.53 -24.77 1.81
N ARG A 351 -11.72 -25.08 2.34
CA ARG A 351 -12.71 -25.95 1.71
C ARG A 351 -13.80 -25.19 0.97
N ALA A 352 -14.64 -25.94 0.22
CA ALA A 352 -15.88 -25.38 -0.35
C ALA A 352 -16.87 -24.99 0.77
N PRO A 353 -17.66 -23.91 0.55
CA PRO A 353 -18.82 -23.59 1.37
C PRO A 353 -19.73 -24.80 1.64
N THR A 354 -20.09 -24.99 2.90
CA THR A 354 -20.99 -26.06 3.36
C THR A 354 -22.40 -25.51 3.51
N ILE A 355 -23.42 -26.26 3.07
CA ILE A 355 -24.81 -25.92 3.33
C ILE A 355 -25.10 -26.05 4.83
N ILE A 356 -25.51 -24.94 5.45
CA ILE A 356 -26.13 -24.90 6.78
C ILE A 356 -27.64 -24.83 6.60
N THR A 357 -28.42 -25.55 7.41
CA THR A 357 -29.88 -25.51 7.41
C THR A 357 -30.43 -25.25 8.81
N ALA A 358 -31.46 -24.42 8.95
CA ALA A 358 -31.94 -23.98 10.26
C ALA A 358 -33.47 -23.89 10.38
N SER A 359 -33.94 -24.02 11.61
CA SER A 359 -35.33 -23.85 12.05
C SER A 359 -35.40 -22.89 13.24
N GLY A 360 -36.59 -22.55 13.70
CA GLY A 360 -36.78 -21.73 14.90
C GLY A 360 -36.38 -22.39 16.23
N ARG A 361 -35.72 -23.56 16.21
CA ARG A 361 -35.19 -24.24 17.42
C ARG A 361 -33.77 -24.75 17.26
N GLU A 362 -33.35 -25.10 16.06
CA GLU A 362 -32.06 -25.76 15.84
C GLU A 362 -31.41 -25.38 14.50
N VAL A 363 -30.07 -25.41 14.46
CA VAL A 363 -29.23 -25.18 13.29
C VAL A 363 -28.37 -26.41 13.06
N ARG A 364 -28.42 -26.97 11.86
CA ARG A 364 -27.53 -28.03 11.43
C ARG A 364 -26.35 -27.45 10.66
N ALA A 365 -25.16 -27.53 11.25
CA ALA A 365 -23.90 -27.14 10.62
C ALA A 365 -23.05 -28.40 10.40
N GLY A 366 -23.02 -28.89 9.15
CA GLY A 366 -22.37 -30.15 8.79
C GLY A 366 -22.92 -31.36 9.58
N GLY A 367 -22.10 -31.88 10.49
CA GLY A 367 -22.46 -32.99 11.39
C GLY A 367 -23.03 -32.55 12.75
N ALA A 368 -22.93 -31.27 13.12
CA ALA A 368 -23.40 -30.75 14.40
C ALA A 368 -24.87 -30.30 14.35
N MET A 369 -25.55 -30.37 15.50
CA MET A 369 -26.87 -29.78 15.71
C MET A 369 -26.79 -28.80 16.89
N LEU A 370 -27.04 -27.53 16.61
CA LEU A 370 -26.91 -26.41 17.55
C LEU A 370 -28.31 -25.88 17.90
N SER A 371 -28.48 -25.24 19.06
CA SER A 371 -29.77 -24.63 19.44
C SER A 371 -29.88 -23.20 18.89
N PHE A 372 -30.96 -22.91 18.16
CA PHE A 372 -31.30 -21.58 17.64
C PHE A 372 -32.18 -20.80 18.65
N PRO A 373 -31.90 -19.52 18.94
CA PRO A 373 -32.68 -18.71 19.88
C PRO A 373 -33.98 -18.13 19.28
N GLY A 374 -34.85 -18.98 18.71
CA GLY A 374 -36.14 -18.59 18.11
C GLY A 374 -37.24 -18.25 19.12
N GLY A 375 -36.95 -18.27 20.42
CA GLY A 375 -37.88 -17.94 21.50
C GLY A 375 -39.04 -18.93 21.70
N PRO A 376 -40.03 -18.59 22.56
CA PRO A 376 -41.14 -19.50 22.89
C PRO A 376 -42.01 -19.91 21.70
N THR A 377 -42.10 -19.03 20.69
CA THR A 377 -42.82 -19.27 19.43
C THR A 377 -42.07 -20.15 18.44
N ALA A 378 -40.78 -20.43 18.68
CA ALA A 378 -39.89 -21.05 17.71
C ALA A 378 -39.90 -20.32 16.35
N THR A 379 -39.71 -19.00 16.40
CA THR A 379 -39.59 -18.14 15.21
C THR A 379 -38.33 -18.53 14.43
N PRO A 380 -38.42 -18.88 13.13
CA PRO A 380 -37.25 -19.18 12.30
C PRO A 380 -36.23 -18.03 12.21
N PRO A 381 -34.98 -18.31 11.81
CA PRO A 381 -34.03 -17.26 11.48
C PRO A 381 -34.56 -16.40 10.33
N THR A 382 -34.30 -15.10 10.37
CA THR A 382 -34.41 -14.28 9.16
C THR A 382 -33.20 -14.54 8.25
N THR A 383 -33.15 -13.92 7.08
CA THR A 383 -32.09 -14.13 6.09
C THR A 383 -30.69 -13.99 6.71
N ASP A 384 -30.49 -12.97 7.52
CA ASP A 384 -29.24 -12.64 8.23
C ASP A 384 -29.24 -13.13 9.70
N GLY A 385 -30.10 -14.09 10.04
CA GLY A 385 -30.23 -14.66 11.40
C GLY A 385 -29.14 -15.67 11.78
N VAL A 386 -28.30 -16.07 10.83
CA VAL A 386 -27.16 -16.99 11.00
C VAL A 386 -25.93 -16.30 10.41
N LEU A 387 -25.06 -15.77 11.27
CA LEU A 387 -23.79 -15.16 10.89
C LEU A 387 -22.66 -16.17 11.06
N ALA A 388 -21.73 -16.14 10.10
CA ALA A 388 -20.49 -16.89 10.10
C ALA A 388 -19.30 -15.91 10.23
N LEU A 389 -18.40 -16.15 11.16
CA LEU A 389 -17.24 -15.31 11.48
C LEU A 389 -16.15 -16.15 12.15
N ASP A 390 -14.89 -15.72 12.15
CA ASP A 390 -13.89 -16.23 13.10
C ASP A 390 -13.73 -15.17 14.20
N PHE A 391 -14.20 -15.45 15.43
CA PHE A 391 -14.12 -14.48 16.53
C PHE A 391 -12.91 -14.70 17.44
N ASN A 392 -12.12 -15.76 17.23
CA ASN A 392 -10.95 -16.08 18.05
C ASN A 392 -9.68 -16.41 17.27
N TYR A 393 -9.58 -15.90 16.03
CA TYR A 393 -8.37 -15.84 15.22
C TYR A 393 -7.67 -17.17 14.99
N ASP A 394 -8.43 -18.24 14.69
CA ASP A 394 -7.88 -19.60 14.54
C ASP A 394 -8.13 -20.28 13.18
N PHE A 395 -8.55 -19.49 12.18
CA PHE A 395 -8.89 -19.88 10.80
C PHE A 395 -10.09 -20.81 10.63
N LYS A 396 -10.85 -21.12 11.70
CA LYS A 396 -12.16 -21.77 11.60
C LYS A 396 -13.28 -20.75 11.72
N THR A 397 -14.39 -21.04 11.04
CA THR A 397 -15.56 -20.16 11.06
C THR A 397 -16.57 -20.65 12.09
N ASP A 398 -16.74 -19.83 13.12
CA ASP A 398 -17.72 -19.92 14.20
C ASP A 398 -19.11 -19.50 13.72
N LEU A 399 -20.14 -19.72 14.57
CA LEU A 399 -21.52 -19.40 14.25
C LEU A 399 -22.18 -18.52 15.32
N ALA A 400 -22.60 -17.34 14.90
CA ALA A 400 -23.39 -16.37 15.66
C ALA A 400 -24.86 -16.45 15.23
N LEU A 401 -25.77 -16.75 16.16
CA LEU A 401 -27.19 -16.99 15.88
C LEU A 401 -28.06 -15.90 16.49
N ALA A 402 -28.72 -15.11 15.65
CA ALA A 402 -29.57 -13.99 16.04
C ALA A 402 -31.06 -14.32 15.83
N GLY A 403 -31.84 -14.33 16.91
CA GLY A 403 -33.25 -14.72 16.86
C GLY A 403 -34.17 -13.92 17.79
N ALA A 404 -35.47 -14.18 17.67
CA ALA A 404 -36.52 -13.46 18.37
C ALA A 404 -36.58 -13.71 19.89
N GLY A 405 -35.77 -14.63 20.42
CA GLY A 405 -35.67 -14.93 21.85
C GLY A 405 -34.25 -15.15 22.35
N GLY A 406 -33.28 -14.49 21.73
CA GLY A 406 -31.90 -14.41 22.21
C GLY A 406 -30.87 -14.22 21.11
N PHE A 407 -29.62 -14.08 21.54
CA PHE A 407 -28.43 -14.20 20.69
C PHE A 407 -27.51 -15.28 21.28
N LYS A 408 -26.87 -16.06 20.41
CA LYS A 408 -25.95 -17.14 20.79
C LYS A 408 -24.68 -17.13 19.96
N LEU A 409 -23.59 -17.60 20.55
CA LEU A 409 -22.30 -17.77 19.87
C LEU A 409 -21.82 -19.22 20.06
N TYR A 410 -21.38 -19.86 18.98
CA TYR A 410 -20.85 -21.23 18.99
C TYR A 410 -19.48 -21.25 18.33
N ARG A 411 -18.44 -21.61 19.10
CA ARG A 411 -17.08 -21.77 18.58
C ARG A 411 -16.93 -23.08 17.82
N GLN A 412 -16.27 -23.08 16.67
CA GLN A 412 -15.93 -24.29 15.95
C GLN A 412 -14.69 -24.98 16.56
N GLU A 413 -14.79 -26.29 16.78
CA GLU A 413 -13.71 -27.13 17.28
C GLU A 413 -13.13 -28.00 16.14
N GLY A 414 -11.90 -28.51 16.34
CA GLY A 414 -11.26 -29.42 15.39
C GLY A 414 -12.15 -30.62 15.02
N GLY A 415 -12.32 -30.86 13.72
CA GLY A 415 -13.20 -31.91 13.18
C GLY A 415 -14.65 -31.49 12.90
N GLY A 416 -15.00 -30.20 13.03
CA GLY A 416 -16.32 -29.68 12.64
C GLY A 416 -17.43 -29.93 13.66
N SER A 417 -17.06 -30.11 14.93
CA SER A 417 -17.97 -29.98 16.06
C SER A 417 -17.96 -28.54 16.58
N PHE A 418 -18.91 -28.16 17.45
CA PHE A 418 -18.98 -26.81 18.00
C PHE A 418 -19.23 -26.82 19.51
N THR A 419 -18.70 -25.83 20.21
CA THR A 419 -18.90 -25.56 21.64
C THR A 419 -19.79 -24.33 21.80
N ASP A 420 -20.82 -24.39 22.67
CA ASP A 420 -21.63 -23.20 23.02
C ASP A 420 -20.76 -22.22 23.83
N ALA A 421 -20.47 -21.06 23.22
CA ALA A 421 -19.64 -19.99 23.75
C ALA A 421 -20.49 -18.80 24.28
N THR A 422 -21.82 -18.94 24.30
CA THR A 422 -22.78 -17.87 24.66
C THR A 422 -22.51 -17.24 26.03
N SER A 423 -21.88 -17.95 26.97
CA SER A 423 -21.48 -17.42 28.28
C SER A 423 -20.36 -16.37 28.25
N LYS A 424 -19.71 -16.14 27.10
CA LYS A 424 -18.75 -15.03 26.88
C LYS A 424 -19.44 -13.69 26.61
N LEU A 425 -20.73 -13.71 26.26
CA LEU A 425 -21.50 -12.54 25.83
C LEU A 425 -22.10 -11.79 27.03
N PRO A 426 -22.36 -10.47 26.94
CA PRO A 426 -23.09 -9.74 27.97
C PRO A 426 -24.49 -10.32 28.20
N ALA A 427 -24.90 -10.48 29.47
CA ALA A 427 -26.14 -11.17 29.82
C ALA A 427 -27.42 -10.48 29.30
N ALA A 428 -27.37 -9.17 29.03
CA ALA A 428 -28.45 -8.44 28.37
C ALA A 428 -28.65 -8.86 26.90
N VAL A 429 -27.56 -9.28 26.25
CA VAL A 429 -27.54 -9.69 24.84
C VAL A 429 -28.09 -11.11 24.67
N THR A 430 -27.71 -12.03 25.54
CA THR A 430 -28.13 -13.44 25.43
C THR A 430 -29.65 -13.63 25.50
N GLY A 431 -30.37 -12.71 26.16
CA GLY A 431 -31.84 -12.70 26.29
C GLY A 431 -32.56 -11.64 25.45
N GLY A 432 -31.87 -10.91 24.58
CA GLY A 432 -32.48 -9.89 23.71
C GLY A 432 -33.32 -10.47 22.57
N ALA A 433 -33.86 -9.60 21.70
CA ALA A 433 -34.63 -10.01 20.53
C ALA A 433 -34.05 -9.39 19.26
N TYR A 434 -33.59 -10.23 18.34
CA TYR A 434 -32.77 -9.82 17.19
C TYR A 434 -33.35 -10.31 15.86
N ARG A 435 -33.18 -9.49 14.83
CA ARG A 435 -33.55 -9.81 13.45
C ARG A 435 -32.41 -10.53 12.72
N GLY A 436 -31.18 -10.07 12.89
CA GLY A 436 -30.00 -10.57 12.20
C GLY A 436 -28.70 -9.98 12.75
N ALA A 437 -27.58 -10.47 12.24
CA ALA A 437 -26.23 -10.14 12.64
C ALA A 437 -25.28 -10.05 11.43
N TRP A 438 -24.32 -9.13 11.47
CA TRP A 438 -23.27 -8.98 10.45
C TRP A 438 -21.90 -8.84 11.13
N ALA A 439 -20.85 -9.36 10.48
CA ALA A 439 -19.47 -9.17 10.92
C ALA A 439 -18.93 -7.83 10.39
N ALA A 440 -18.15 -7.14 11.23
CA ALA A 440 -17.38 -5.96 10.88
C ALA A 440 -16.11 -5.93 11.74
N ASP A 441 -15.14 -5.10 11.39
CA ASP A 441 -13.90 -4.85 12.16
C ASP A 441 -13.93 -3.34 12.43
N ILE A 442 -14.80 -2.92 13.37
CA ILE A 442 -15.44 -1.59 13.36
C ILE A 442 -14.48 -0.46 13.74
N GLU A 443 -13.39 -0.82 14.42
CA GLU A 443 -12.24 0.02 14.74
C GLU A 443 -10.96 -0.38 13.98
N MET A 444 -10.98 -1.41 13.14
CA MET A 444 -9.87 -1.83 12.28
C MET A 444 -8.62 -2.28 13.06
N ASP A 445 -8.81 -2.85 14.26
CA ASP A 445 -7.72 -3.31 15.13
C ASP A 445 -7.39 -4.81 14.98
N GLY A 446 -8.24 -5.59 14.31
CA GLY A 446 -7.90 -6.91 13.78
C GLY A 446 -8.65 -8.10 14.36
N ASP A 447 -9.70 -7.91 15.17
CA ASP A 447 -10.70 -8.96 15.42
C ASP A 447 -12.12 -8.58 14.95
N LEU A 448 -12.98 -9.59 14.76
CA LEU A 448 -14.33 -9.40 14.21
C LEU A 448 -15.35 -9.10 15.31
N ASP A 449 -16.00 -7.96 15.17
CA ASP A 449 -17.18 -7.52 15.90
C ASP A 449 -18.48 -8.06 15.29
N ILE A 450 -19.58 -7.88 16.03
CA ILE A 450 -20.91 -8.32 15.61
C ILE A 450 -21.90 -7.16 15.65
N ALA A 451 -22.26 -6.62 14.49
CA ALA A 451 -23.34 -5.66 14.33
C ALA A 451 -24.71 -6.38 14.41
N LEU A 452 -25.50 -6.08 15.43
CA LEU A 452 -26.78 -6.72 15.74
C LEU A 452 -27.99 -5.82 15.45
N ALA A 453 -28.92 -6.34 14.66
CA ALA A 453 -30.23 -5.73 14.45
C ALA A 453 -31.21 -6.04 15.61
N VAL A 454 -31.22 -5.18 16.62
CA VAL A 454 -32.23 -5.21 17.70
C VAL A 454 -33.63 -4.98 17.13
N ILE A 455 -34.58 -5.87 17.43
CA ILE A 455 -35.97 -5.73 16.97
C ILE A 455 -36.60 -4.50 17.63
N ASN A 456 -37.02 -3.54 16.81
CA ASN A 456 -37.63 -2.26 17.19
C ASN A 456 -36.75 -1.34 18.09
N GLY A 457 -35.47 -1.66 18.27
CA GLY A 457 -34.51 -0.86 19.05
C GLY A 457 -33.42 -0.22 18.17
N PRO A 458 -32.56 0.64 18.73
CA PRO A 458 -31.34 1.05 18.03
C PRO A 458 -30.41 -0.14 17.81
N PRO A 459 -29.56 -0.12 16.77
CA PRO A 459 -28.55 -1.15 16.58
C PRO A 459 -27.60 -1.24 17.78
N LEU A 460 -26.94 -2.38 17.89
CA LEU A 460 -25.95 -2.70 18.89
C LEU A 460 -24.75 -3.31 18.15
N VAL A 461 -23.53 -2.89 18.44
CA VAL A 461 -22.32 -3.63 18.05
C VAL A 461 -21.83 -4.36 19.30
N LEU A 462 -21.57 -5.66 19.16
CA LEU A 462 -20.75 -6.39 20.13
C LEU A 462 -19.31 -6.25 19.69
N ARG A 463 -18.60 -5.35 20.36
CA ARG A 463 -17.17 -5.16 20.20
C ARG A 463 -16.46 -6.39 20.74
N ASN A 464 -15.57 -7.00 19.97
CA ASN A 464 -14.66 -8.04 20.46
C ASN A 464 -13.52 -7.38 21.27
N ASN A 465 -12.72 -8.18 21.97
CA ASN A 465 -11.69 -7.68 22.89
C ASN A 465 -10.35 -8.43 22.71
N GLY A 466 -10.17 -9.22 21.65
CA GLY A 466 -9.03 -10.13 21.44
C GLY A 466 -8.87 -11.29 22.44
N ASP A 467 -9.33 -11.15 23.68
CA ASP A 467 -9.42 -12.22 24.71
C ASP A 467 -10.74 -13.02 24.63
N GLY A 468 -11.65 -12.58 23.74
CA GLY A 468 -12.98 -13.13 23.53
C GLY A 468 -13.91 -12.96 24.72
N THR A 469 -13.76 -11.88 25.48
CA THR A 469 -14.88 -11.15 26.10
C THR A 469 -15.42 -10.10 25.11
N PHE A 470 -16.59 -9.51 25.37
CA PHE A 470 -17.24 -8.55 24.46
C PHE A 470 -17.84 -7.35 25.21
N ILE A 471 -17.91 -6.19 24.55
CA ILE A 471 -18.53 -4.95 25.08
C ILE A 471 -19.66 -4.45 24.15
N GLU A 472 -20.71 -3.85 24.73
CA GLU A 472 -21.81 -3.24 23.96
C GLU A 472 -21.47 -1.80 23.49
N LEU A 473 -21.34 -1.59 22.17
CA LEU A 473 -21.18 -0.27 21.54
C LEU A 473 -22.40 0.14 20.69
N ARG A 474 -22.59 1.45 20.47
CA ARG A 474 -23.71 2.00 19.67
C ARG A 474 -23.27 3.18 18.77
N PRO A 475 -22.34 2.97 17.81
CA PRO A 475 -21.81 4.06 16.98
C PRO A 475 -22.84 4.71 16.05
N PHE A 476 -23.86 3.97 15.61
CA PHE A 476 -24.79 4.41 14.56
C PHE A 476 -26.01 5.17 15.12
N GLU A 477 -25.82 6.42 15.50
CA GLU A 477 -26.86 7.22 16.15
C GLU A 477 -28.14 7.44 15.31
N GLY A 478 -29.29 7.39 15.99
CA GLY A 478 -30.60 7.67 15.40
C GLY A 478 -31.04 6.69 14.29
N VAL A 479 -30.41 5.52 14.18
CA VAL A 479 -30.93 4.36 13.44
C VAL A 479 -31.82 3.54 14.37
N THR A 480 -32.96 3.02 13.90
CA THR A 480 -33.81 2.12 14.69
C THR A 480 -34.39 0.98 13.86
N GLY A 481 -34.53 -0.19 14.46
CA GLY A 481 -35.06 -1.39 13.84
C GLY A 481 -34.27 -1.81 12.60
N LEU A 482 -32.93 -1.84 12.67
CA LEU A 482 -32.02 -2.18 11.57
C LEU A 482 -32.50 -3.43 10.79
N TYR A 483 -32.48 -3.34 9.47
CA TYR A 483 -32.97 -4.38 8.55
C TYR A 483 -31.88 -4.90 7.60
N GLY A 484 -30.99 -4.04 7.12
CA GLY A 484 -29.83 -4.41 6.32
C GLY A 484 -28.63 -3.54 6.65
N PHE A 485 -27.42 -4.10 6.52
CA PHE A 485 -26.15 -3.49 6.85
C PHE A 485 -25.15 -3.79 5.73
N VAL A 486 -24.35 -2.79 5.37
CA VAL A 486 -23.26 -2.89 4.38
C VAL A 486 -22.00 -2.28 5.01
N TRP A 487 -20.86 -2.93 4.76
CA TRP A 487 -19.53 -2.57 5.27
C TRP A 487 -18.53 -2.61 4.10
N GLY A 488 -17.86 -1.49 3.80
CA GLY A 488 -16.93 -1.38 2.67
C GLY A 488 -16.61 0.07 2.28
N ASP A 489 -15.52 0.30 1.54
CA ASP A 489 -15.01 1.62 1.11
C ASP A 489 -15.97 2.31 0.10
N LEU A 490 -16.94 3.10 0.58
CA LEU A 490 -18.01 3.68 -0.25
C LEU A 490 -17.68 5.06 -0.85
N ASP A 491 -16.74 5.80 -0.25
CA ASP A 491 -16.18 7.03 -0.83
C ASP A 491 -14.78 6.89 -1.43
N GLY A 492 -14.18 5.71 -1.25
CA GLY A 492 -12.92 5.34 -1.88
C GLY A 492 -11.68 5.80 -1.11
N ASP A 493 -11.80 6.38 0.10
CA ASP A 493 -10.65 6.87 0.87
C ASP A 493 -9.83 5.76 1.55
N GLY A 494 -10.43 4.59 1.80
CA GLY A 494 -9.73 3.32 2.02
C GLY A 494 -10.05 2.55 3.28
N ASP A 495 -10.81 3.14 4.20
CA ASP A 495 -11.38 2.44 5.34
C ASP A 495 -12.89 2.18 5.12
N PRO A 496 -13.42 1.01 5.54
CA PRO A 496 -14.79 0.64 5.26
C PRO A 496 -15.82 1.53 5.98
N ASP A 497 -16.78 2.04 5.21
CA ASP A 497 -17.95 2.79 5.68
C ASP A 497 -19.10 1.87 6.09
N ALA A 498 -20.04 2.42 6.87
CA ALA A 498 -21.26 1.71 7.28
C ALA A 498 -22.52 2.31 6.66
N ALA A 499 -23.24 1.52 5.86
CA ALA A 499 -24.56 1.87 5.34
C ALA A 499 -25.66 1.01 5.99
N LEU A 500 -26.67 1.67 6.59
CA LEU A 500 -27.68 1.05 7.44
C LEU A 500 -29.09 1.33 6.92
N LEU A 501 -29.82 0.26 6.57
CA LEU A 501 -31.22 0.32 6.16
C LEU A 501 -32.14 0.03 7.35
N SER A 502 -32.96 1.02 7.73
CA SER A 502 -33.96 0.92 8.82
C SER A 502 -35.25 0.23 8.35
N ALA A 503 -35.98 -0.42 9.28
CA ALA A 503 -37.21 -1.18 8.97
C ALA A 503 -38.42 -0.34 8.50
N ASP A 504 -38.33 0.99 8.55
CA ASP A 504 -39.32 1.91 7.97
C ASP A 504 -39.03 2.27 6.49
N GLY A 505 -37.77 2.15 6.05
CA GLY A 505 -37.34 2.34 4.67
C GLY A 505 -36.15 3.28 4.53
N LYS A 506 -35.75 3.95 5.61
CA LYS A 506 -34.69 4.97 5.58
C LYS A 506 -33.30 4.34 5.53
N LEU A 507 -32.52 4.76 4.55
CA LEU A 507 -31.07 4.59 4.54
C LEU A 507 -30.42 5.64 5.47
N LYS A 508 -29.35 5.25 6.14
CA LYS A 508 -28.29 6.16 6.60
C LYS A 508 -26.95 5.63 6.13
N VAL A 509 -26.01 6.54 5.85
CA VAL A 509 -24.61 6.19 5.63
C VAL A 509 -23.75 6.93 6.65
N PHE A 510 -22.73 6.28 7.17
CA PHE A 510 -21.76 6.83 8.10
C PHE A 510 -20.37 6.68 7.49
N ALA A 511 -19.71 7.82 7.27
CA ALA A 511 -18.29 7.86 6.94
C ALA A 511 -17.48 7.28 8.10
N ASN A 512 -16.50 6.45 7.81
CA ASN A 512 -15.47 6.06 8.76
C ASN A 512 -14.48 7.23 8.95
N GLU A 513 -14.28 7.65 10.19
CA GLU A 513 -13.38 8.75 10.57
C GLU A 513 -12.10 8.22 11.26
N ARG A 514 -11.86 6.90 11.17
CA ARG A 514 -10.80 6.11 11.81
C ARG A 514 -10.85 6.07 13.33
N GLY A 515 -10.10 5.14 13.92
CA GLY A 515 -10.04 4.95 15.38
C GLY A 515 -11.38 4.64 16.05
N GLY A 516 -12.30 3.97 15.34
CA GLY A 516 -13.67 3.68 15.80
C GLY A 516 -14.65 4.87 15.77
N ALA A 517 -14.27 6.00 15.17
CA ALA A 517 -15.13 7.18 15.02
C ALA A 517 -15.93 7.15 13.70
N PHE A 518 -17.18 7.64 13.75
CA PHE A 518 -18.09 7.65 12.59
C PHE A 518 -18.83 8.98 12.46
N ARG A 519 -18.95 9.50 11.23
CA ARG A 519 -19.73 10.71 10.91
C ARG A 519 -20.89 10.36 9.98
N ALA A 520 -22.12 10.63 10.40
CA ALA A 520 -23.28 10.48 9.54
C ALA A 520 -23.18 11.40 8.30
N ARG A 521 -23.27 10.81 7.10
CA ARG A 521 -23.34 11.53 5.82
C ARG A 521 -24.80 11.84 5.49
N SER A 522 -25.08 13.06 5.06
CA SER A 522 -26.41 13.45 4.57
C SER A 522 -26.73 12.78 3.24
N LEU A 523 -27.99 12.39 3.07
CA LEU A 523 -28.59 12.03 1.78
C LEU A 523 -29.51 13.21 1.33
N PRO A 524 -29.94 13.26 0.06
CA PRO A 524 -30.97 14.19 -0.39
C PRO A 524 -32.26 14.13 0.45
N ASP A 525 -32.92 15.27 0.68
CA ASP A 525 -34.13 15.37 1.51
C ASP A 525 -35.32 14.51 0.99
N ASP A 526 -35.33 14.22 -0.31
CA ASP A 526 -36.35 13.44 -1.02
C ASP A 526 -35.92 11.99 -1.34
N PHE A 527 -34.86 11.50 -0.71
CA PHE A 527 -34.31 10.16 -0.97
C PHE A 527 -35.35 9.03 -0.74
N PRO A 528 -35.50 8.08 -1.68
CA PRO A 528 -36.59 7.11 -1.69
C PRO A 528 -36.51 6.06 -0.57
N ALA A 529 -37.67 5.52 -0.18
CA ALA A 529 -37.76 4.41 0.75
C ALA A 529 -37.25 3.10 0.11
N LEU A 530 -36.38 2.39 0.82
CA LEU A 530 -35.72 1.18 0.31
C LEU A 530 -36.26 -0.11 0.94
N ALA A 531 -36.25 -1.17 0.12
CA ALA A 531 -36.54 -2.55 0.51
C ALA A 531 -35.26 -3.34 0.83
N ALA A 532 -34.15 -3.09 0.12
CA ALA A 532 -32.84 -3.71 0.34
C ALA A 532 -31.68 -2.84 -0.16
N ILE A 533 -30.46 -3.13 0.30
CA ILE A 533 -29.18 -2.57 -0.14
C ILE A 533 -28.13 -3.68 -0.28
N ALA A 534 -27.13 -3.47 -1.14
CA ALA A 534 -25.88 -4.21 -1.27
C ALA A 534 -24.77 -3.26 -1.79
N SER A 535 -23.51 -3.69 -1.84
CA SER A 535 -22.42 -2.90 -2.45
C SER A 535 -21.60 -3.72 -3.47
N THR A 536 -21.13 -3.03 -4.51
CA THR A 536 -20.14 -3.49 -5.51
C THR A 536 -19.71 -2.30 -6.36
N ASP A 537 -18.60 -2.37 -7.08
CA ASP A 537 -18.42 -1.47 -8.24
C ASP A 537 -19.35 -1.95 -9.37
N ILE A 538 -20.48 -1.25 -9.59
CA ILE A 538 -21.47 -1.64 -10.61
C ILE A 538 -21.26 -0.87 -11.92
N ASN A 539 -20.20 -0.05 -12.02
CA ASN A 539 -20.06 0.94 -13.08
C ASN A 539 -18.67 1.02 -13.74
N GLY A 540 -17.63 0.49 -13.09
CA GLY A 540 -16.26 0.39 -13.57
C GLY A 540 -15.36 1.59 -13.22
N ASP A 541 -15.74 2.44 -12.26
CA ASP A 541 -14.94 3.61 -11.85
C ASP A 541 -13.97 3.34 -10.68
N SER A 542 -13.98 2.12 -10.13
CA SER A 542 -13.19 1.64 -8.97
C SER A 542 -13.55 2.22 -7.60
N ILE A 543 -14.71 2.86 -7.44
CA ILE A 543 -15.36 3.13 -6.14
C ILE A 543 -16.47 2.09 -5.93
N LEU A 544 -16.78 1.71 -4.67
CA LEU A 544 -17.90 0.80 -4.41
C LEU A 544 -19.22 1.57 -4.37
N ASP A 545 -20.11 1.28 -5.31
CA ASP A 545 -21.48 1.80 -5.31
C ASP A 545 -22.34 1.09 -4.25
N LEU A 546 -23.27 1.82 -3.63
CA LEU A 546 -24.45 1.22 -3.02
C LEU A 546 -25.49 0.93 -4.10
N VAL A 547 -25.85 -0.34 -4.27
CA VAL A 547 -26.97 -0.77 -5.12
C VAL A 547 -28.19 -0.97 -4.23
N ALA A 548 -29.27 -0.24 -4.52
CA ALA A 548 -30.43 -0.12 -3.67
C ALA A 548 -31.73 -0.45 -4.41
N VAL A 549 -32.58 -1.27 -3.80
CA VAL A 549 -33.92 -1.59 -4.33
C VAL A 549 -34.95 -0.74 -3.59
N GLN A 550 -35.67 0.12 -4.32
CA GLN A 550 -36.74 0.94 -3.78
C GLN A 550 -37.99 0.11 -3.48
N THR A 551 -38.87 0.60 -2.60
CA THR A 551 -40.15 -0.06 -2.29
C THR A 551 -41.13 -0.12 -3.46
N ASP A 552 -40.89 0.60 -4.55
CA ASP A 552 -41.67 0.55 -5.79
C ASP A 552 -41.14 -0.46 -6.83
N ASN A 553 -40.08 -1.21 -6.50
CA ASN A 553 -39.25 -2.07 -7.37
C ASN A 553 -38.22 -1.38 -8.30
N THR A 554 -38.01 -0.06 -8.25
CA THR A 554 -36.90 0.57 -8.98
C THR A 554 -35.56 0.20 -8.33
N ILE A 555 -34.58 -0.28 -9.10
CA ILE A 555 -33.20 -0.47 -8.64
C ILE A 555 -32.36 0.73 -9.05
N ILE A 556 -31.68 1.34 -8.08
CA ILE A 556 -30.78 2.47 -8.28
C ILE A 556 -29.35 2.15 -7.81
N ARG A 557 -28.40 2.83 -8.44
CA ARG A 557 -27.02 3.03 -7.98
C ARG A 557 -26.97 4.31 -7.14
N VAL A 558 -26.18 4.31 -6.08
CA VAL A 558 -25.85 5.47 -5.26
C VAL A 558 -24.33 5.48 -5.03
N SER A 559 -23.66 6.52 -5.53
CA SER A 559 -22.20 6.66 -5.56
C SER A 559 -21.77 7.91 -4.81
N ASP A 560 -20.52 7.96 -4.33
CA ASP A 560 -19.89 9.22 -3.93
C ASP A 560 -19.86 10.23 -5.11
N ASP A 561 -19.67 11.52 -4.82
CA ASP A 561 -19.52 12.56 -5.84
C ASP A 561 -18.07 12.73 -6.34
N GLY A 562 -17.11 12.01 -5.75
CA GLY A 562 -15.68 12.14 -5.99
C GLY A 562 -15.02 13.30 -5.22
N GLU A 563 -15.79 14.01 -4.39
CA GLU A 563 -15.31 15.05 -3.47
C GLU A 563 -15.65 14.74 -2.00
N GLY A 564 -16.24 13.57 -1.69
CA GLY A 564 -16.66 13.19 -0.33
C GLY A 564 -17.78 14.08 0.23
N SER A 565 -18.49 14.82 -0.63
CA SER A 565 -19.33 15.95 -0.23
C SER A 565 -20.84 15.67 -0.35
N GLY A 566 -21.21 14.77 -1.26
CA GLY A 566 -22.58 14.48 -1.66
C GLY A 566 -22.77 13.04 -2.14
N TRP A 567 -23.77 12.83 -2.98
CA TRP A 567 -24.07 11.52 -3.57
C TRP A 567 -24.63 11.69 -4.99
N VAL A 568 -24.20 10.83 -5.91
CA VAL A 568 -24.74 10.73 -7.29
C VAL A 568 -25.65 9.50 -7.37
N THR A 569 -26.87 9.66 -7.91
CA THR A 569 -27.82 8.55 -8.08
C THR A 569 -28.15 8.29 -9.54
N ALA A 570 -28.32 7.02 -9.90
CA ALA A 570 -28.67 6.59 -11.26
C ALA A 570 -29.61 5.38 -11.25
N THR A 571 -30.61 5.35 -12.14
CA THR A 571 -31.50 4.18 -12.28
C THR A 571 -30.83 3.09 -13.09
N LEU A 572 -30.66 1.90 -12.48
CA LEU A 572 -30.16 0.71 -13.16
C LEU A 572 -31.30 -0.10 -13.79
N VAL A 573 -32.41 -0.26 -13.05
CA VAL A 573 -33.57 -1.05 -13.48
C VAL A 573 -34.86 -0.34 -13.06
N GLY A 574 -35.74 -0.06 -14.00
CA GLY A 574 -37.03 0.58 -13.71
C GLY A 574 -38.06 -0.39 -13.11
N ASN A 575 -38.93 0.11 -12.24
CA ASN A 575 -39.98 -0.66 -11.54
C ASN A 575 -40.82 -1.63 -12.42
N GLN A 576 -41.03 -1.33 -13.71
CA GLN A 576 -41.79 -2.17 -14.63
C GLN A 576 -41.14 -3.54 -14.94
N VAL A 577 -39.84 -3.72 -14.65
CA VAL A 577 -39.10 -4.96 -14.95
C VAL A 577 -39.35 -6.06 -13.91
N LEU A 578 -39.65 -5.68 -12.65
CA LEU A 578 -39.86 -6.63 -11.55
C LEU A 578 -41.36 -6.79 -11.25
N SER A 579 -41.88 -7.97 -11.57
CA SER A 579 -43.32 -8.28 -11.57
C SER A 579 -43.92 -8.64 -10.21
N ALA A 580 -43.10 -8.86 -9.17
CA ALA A 580 -43.56 -9.16 -7.81
C ALA A 580 -43.59 -7.89 -6.94
N PRO A 581 -44.72 -7.51 -6.33
CA PRO A 581 -44.77 -6.33 -5.46
C PRO A 581 -43.97 -6.56 -4.17
N VAL A 582 -43.27 -5.52 -3.69
CA VAL A 582 -42.63 -5.55 -2.36
C VAL A 582 -43.71 -5.61 -1.29
N SER A 583 -43.93 -6.80 -0.73
CA SER A 583 -44.81 -6.96 0.43
C SER A 583 -44.18 -6.32 1.68
N GLU A 584 -44.97 -6.07 2.73
CA GLU A 584 -44.48 -5.56 4.01
C GLU A 584 -43.36 -6.44 4.62
N ALA A 585 -43.32 -7.73 4.25
CA ALA A 585 -42.13 -8.56 4.37
C ALA A 585 -41.17 -8.30 3.18
N ARG A 586 -40.11 -7.54 3.47
CA ARG A 586 -39.03 -7.14 2.55
C ARG A 586 -38.23 -8.31 1.99
N GLY A 587 -37.50 -8.04 0.91
CA GLY A 587 -36.56 -8.97 0.27
C GLY A 587 -35.10 -8.81 0.70
N ARG A 588 -34.21 -9.38 -0.11
CA ARG A 588 -32.75 -9.25 -0.11
C ARG A 588 -32.27 -9.06 -1.54
N LEU A 589 -31.30 -8.17 -1.74
CA LEU A 589 -30.50 -8.12 -2.96
C LEU A 589 -29.23 -8.95 -2.72
N ILE A 590 -28.90 -9.84 -3.65
CA ILE A 590 -27.58 -10.46 -3.75
C ILE A 590 -26.96 -9.98 -5.06
N ILE A 591 -25.67 -9.72 -5.07
CA ILE A 591 -24.89 -9.39 -6.26
C ILE A 591 -23.82 -10.47 -6.41
N ALA A 592 -23.72 -11.03 -7.61
CA ALA A 592 -22.75 -12.05 -7.99
C ALA A 592 -22.72 -12.14 -9.52
N ASP A 593 -21.63 -12.61 -10.11
CA ASP A 593 -21.62 -13.08 -11.50
C ASP A 593 -22.10 -14.54 -11.50
N LEU A 594 -23.28 -14.84 -12.09
CA LEU A 594 -23.88 -16.19 -12.04
C LEU A 594 -23.65 -17.01 -13.31
N ASP A 595 -23.34 -16.37 -14.44
CA ASP A 595 -23.00 -17.05 -15.69
C ASP A 595 -21.50 -17.01 -16.03
N ASN A 596 -20.72 -16.32 -15.19
CA ASN A 596 -19.29 -16.06 -15.27
C ASN A 596 -18.88 -15.16 -16.45
N ASN A 597 -19.77 -14.34 -17.03
CA ASN A 597 -19.45 -13.53 -18.21
C ASN A 597 -18.41 -12.41 -17.95
N GLY A 598 -18.21 -12.02 -16.69
CA GLY A 598 -17.34 -10.94 -16.24
C GLY A 598 -18.08 -9.66 -15.79
N ALA A 599 -19.39 -9.76 -15.53
CA ALA A 599 -20.24 -8.67 -15.08
C ALA A 599 -21.02 -9.06 -13.81
N ASN A 600 -21.34 -8.06 -12.98
CA ASN A 600 -22.17 -8.25 -11.79
C ASN A 600 -23.65 -8.42 -12.17
N ASP A 601 -24.27 -9.57 -11.85
CA ASP A 601 -25.71 -9.78 -11.94
C ASP A 601 -26.44 -9.27 -10.69
N LEU A 602 -27.73 -8.96 -10.83
CA LEU A 602 -28.58 -8.54 -9.71
C LEU A 602 -29.62 -9.64 -9.40
N ILE A 603 -29.56 -10.20 -8.20
CA ILE A 603 -30.45 -11.28 -7.74
C ILE A 603 -31.40 -10.70 -6.70
N TRP A 604 -32.64 -10.44 -7.11
CA TRP A 604 -33.69 -9.91 -6.24
C TRP A 604 -34.51 -11.04 -5.61
N ALA A 605 -34.27 -11.33 -4.34
CA ALA A 605 -34.93 -12.40 -3.59
C ALA A 605 -36.03 -11.85 -2.67
N THR A 606 -37.29 -12.18 -2.96
CA THR A 606 -38.46 -11.86 -2.13
C THR A 606 -38.92 -13.07 -1.31
N PRO A 607 -39.82 -12.93 -0.32
CA PRO A 607 -40.43 -14.08 0.37
C PRO A 607 -41.23 -15.05 -0.52
N LEU A 608 -41.50 -14.71 -1.79
CA LEU A 608 -42.34 -15.49 -2.71
C LEU A 608 -41.58 -16.09 -3.89
N ALA A 609 -40.53 -15.41 -4.37
CA ALA A 609 -39.75 -15.76 -5.55
C ALA A 609 -38.42 -14.98 -5.62
N THR A 610 -37.49 -15.48 -6.42
CA THR A 610 -36.22 -14.81 -6.76
C THR A 610 -36.18 -14.52 -8.27
N THR A 611 -35.87 -13.27 -8.62
CA THR A 611 -35.63 -12.86 -10.01
C THR A 611 -34.14 -12.62 -10.21
N VAL A 612 -33.54 -13.24 -11.24
CA VAL A 612 -32.18 -12.95 -11.68
C VAL A 612 -32.24 -11.93 -12.82
N LEU A 613 -31.32 -10.97 -12.81
CA LEU A 613 -31.14 -9.92 -13.81
C LEU A 613 -29.68 -9.97 -14.29
N LEU A 614 -29.43 -10.59 -15.44
CA LEU A 614 -28.07 -10.77 -15.96
C LEU A 614 -27.48 -9.44 -16.45
N GLY A 615 -26.29 -9.08 -15.98
CA GLY A 615 -25.59 -7.85 -16.39
C GLY A 615 -24.85 -8.06 -17.71
N ASP A 616 -24.97 -7.12 -18.67
CA ASP A 616 -24.19 -7.18 -19.91
C ASP A 616 -22.83 -6.46 -19.85
N GLY A 617 -22.52 -5.79 -18.74
CA GLY A 617 -21.31 -4.99 -18.57
C GLY A 617 -21.34 -3.63 -19.30
N GLN A 618 -22.50 -3.20 -19.81
CA GLN A 618 -22.71 -1.83 -20.32
C GLN A 618 -23.81 -1.08 -19.54
N GLY A 619 -24.11 -1.54 -18.32
CA GLY A 619 -25.11 -0.95 -17.43
C GLY A 619 -26.55 -1.36 -17.74
N LYS A 620 -26.77 -2.37 -18.58
CA LYS A 620 -28.09 -2.93 -18.88
C LYS A 620 -28.22 -4.35 -18.30
N PHE A 621 -29.43 -4.67 -17.87
CA PHE A 621 -29.76 -5.92 -17.20
C PHE A 621 -30.87 -6.70 -17.94
N ILE A 622 -30.72 -8.02 -18.03
CA ILE A 622 -31.61 -8.93 -18.76
C ILE A 622 -32.36 -9.81 -17.76
N PRO A 623 -33.69 -9.62 -17.57
CA PRO A 623 -34.46 -10.39 -16.60
C PRO A 623 -34.63 -11.85 -17.03
N ARG A 624 -34.51 -12.77 -16.06
CA ARG A 624 -34.82 -14.19 -16.18
C ARG A 624 -36.19 -14.51 -15.57
N ASP A 625 -36.74 -15.68 -15.88
CA ASP A 625 -37.98 -16.16 -15.27
C ASP A 625 -37.85 -16.27 -13.73
N ALA A 626 -38.89 -15.87 -13.01
CA ALA A 626 -38.88 -15.82 -11.55
C ALA A 626 -38.94 -17.23 -10.93
N ILE A 627 -37.91 -17.58 -10.18
CA ILE A 627 -37.76 -18.87 -9.50
C ILE A 627 -38.65 -18.89 -8.25
N PRO A 628 -39.49 -19.92 -8.00
CA PRO A 628 -40.44 -19.96 -6.87
C PRO A 628 -39.79 -20.29 -5.51
N ALA A 629 -38.64 -19.69 -5.23
CA ALA A 629 -37.87 -19.81 -3.99
C ALA A 629 -37.24 -18.46 -3.62
N ARG A 630 -37.02 -18.22 -2.32
CA ARG A 630 -36.23 -17.10 -1.80
C ARG A 630 -34.77 -17.54 -1.65
N ALA A 631 -33.87 -17.01 -2.49
CA ALA A 631 -32.43 -17.15 -2.29
C ALA A 631 -31.96 -16.39 -1.03
N ILE A 632 -30.92 -16.91 -0.38
CA ILE A 632 -30.31 -16.38 0.84
C ILE A 632 -28.82 -16.11 0.59
N THR A 633 -28.13 -17.03 -0.08
CA THR A 633 -26.72 -16.92 -0.50
C THR A 633 -26.55 -17.41 -1.94
N ALA A 634 -25.60 -16.82 -2.68
CA ALA A 634 -24.97 -17.45 -3.84
C ALA A 634 -23.64 -18.09 -3.38
N ALA A 635 -23.32 -19.31 -3.83
CA ALA A 635 -22.04 -19.97 -3.52
C ALA A 635 -21.72 -21.11 -4.49
N ASP A 636 -20.45 -21.27 -4.85
CA ASP A 636 -19.94 -22.52 -5.44
C ASP A 636 -19.81 -23.56 -4.31
N LEU A 637 -20.59 -24.63 -4.40
CA LEU A 637 -20.66 -25.68 -3.37
C LEU A 637 -19.77 -26.90 -3.68
N ASN A 638 -19.10 -26.93 -4.84
CA ASN A 638 -18.32 -28.10 -5.26
C ASN A 638 -16.97 -27.80 -5.95
N ASN A 639 -16.53 -26.53 -5.95
CA ASN A 639 -15.35 -26.00 -6.66
C ASN A 639 -15.42 -26.25 -8.19
N ASP A 640 -16.58 -26.06 -8.82
CA ASP A 640 -16.72 -26.07 -10.29
C ASP A 640 -16.85 -24.68 -10.93
N GLY A 641 -16.88 -23.64 -10.11
CA GLY A 641 -16.99 -22.24 -10.52
C GLY A 641 -18.39 -21.74 -10.80
N ARG A 642 -19.43 -22.58 -10.73
CA ARG A 642 -20.80 -22.14 -10.97
C ARG A 642 -21.48 -21.85 -9.64
N LEU A 643 -21.81 -20.57 -9.42
CA LEU A 643 -22.49 -20.16 -8.20
C LEU A 643 -23.93 -20.69 -8.19
N ASP A 644 -24.21 -21.58 -7.23
CA ASP A 644 -25.57 -22.04 -6.92
C ASP A 644 -26.29 -21.02 -6.04
N LEU A 645 -27.62 -20.99 -6.11
CA LEU A 645 -28.44 -20.22 -5.17
C LEU A 645 -28.98 -21.15 -4.08
N ILE A 646 -28.69 -20.84 -2.80
CA ILE A 646 -29.18 -21.60 -1.64
C ILE A 646 -30.22 -20.76 -0.91
N GLY A 647 -31.32 -21.39 -0.49
CA GLY A 647 -32.40 -20.70 0.21
C GLY A 647 -33.59 -21.57 0.56
N VAL A 648 -34.80 -21.01 0.40
CA VAL A 648 -36.06 -21.64 0.83
C VAL A 648 -37.11 -21.56 -0.27
N ALA A 649 -37.64 -22.69 -0.71
CA ALA A 649 -38.73 -22.79 -1.66
C ALA A 649 -40.04 -22.24 -1.10
N LYS A 650 -40.97 -21.83 -1.97
CA LYS A 650 -42.32 -21.37 -1.60
C LYS A 650 -43.15 -22.42 -0.83
N SER A 651 -42.70 -23.67 -0.78
CA SER A 651 -43.23 -24.75 0.07
C SER A 651 -42.75 -24.70 1.53
N GLU A 652 -41.99 -23.68 1.93
CA GLU A 652 -41.30 -23.56 3.24
C GLU A 652 -40.27 -24.68 3.51
N GLN A 653 -39.68 -25.22 2.44
CA GLN A 653 -38.62 -26.23 2.49
C GLN A 653 -37.29 -25.62 2.02
N ALA A 654 -36.19 -26.01 2.67
CA ALA A 654 -34.86 -25.57 2.25
C ALA A 654 -34.48 -26.20 0.91
N VAL A 655 -33.77 -25.44 0.08
CA VAL A 655 -33.51 -25.79 -1.31
C VAL A 655 -32.15 -25.29 -1.77
N ARG A 656 -31.47 -26.11 -2.58
CA ARG A 656 -30.35 -25.72 -3.45
C ARG A 656 -30.90 -25.60 -4.87
N LEU A 657 -30.61 -24.49 -5.52
CA LEU A 657 -30.90 -24.24 -6.92
C LEU A 657 -29.59 -24.41 -7.67
N VAL A 658 -29.40 -25.59 -8.28
CA VAL A 658 -28.14 -25.93 -8.95
C VAL A 658 -28.02 -25.19 -10.27
N ASN A 659 -26.94 -24.45 -10.46
CA ASN A 659 -26.66 -23.68 -11.65
C ASN A 659 -26.53 -24.59 -12.89
N ARG A 660 -27.20 -24.22 -13.99
CA ARG A 660 -27.19 -24.90 -15.29
C ARG A 660 -26.94 -23.91 -16.44
N GLY A 661 -25.91 -23.08 -16.31
CA GLY A 661 -25.40 -22.29 -17.42
C GLY A 661 -25.10 -23.14 -18.66
N THR A 662 -25.36 -22.58 -19.84
CA THR A 662 -25.09 -23.14 -21.17
C THR A 662 -23.77 -22.65 -21.76
N LYS A 663 -23.13 -21.66 -21.11
CA LYS A 663 -21.79 -21.16 -21.45
C LYS A 663 -20.71 -21.85 -20.64
N ASP A 664 -19.58 -22.12 -21.30
CA ASP A 664 -18.34 -22.56 -20.68
C ASP A 664 -17.43 -21.33 -20.42
N TYR A 665 -17.94 -20.37 -19.64
CA TYR A 665 -17.17 -19.19 -19.23
C TYR A 665 -16.28 -19.49 -18.01
N HIS A 666 -15.10 -18.88 -18.05
CA HIS A 666 -14.02 -19.06 -17.10
C HIS A 666 -14.24 -18.24 -15.83
N TRP A 667 -13.54 -18.59 -14.74
CA TRP A 667 -13.69 -17.95 -13.44
C TRP A 667 -12.40 -17.92 -12.63
N GLN A 668 -12.36 -17.13 -11.56
CA GLN A 668 -11.33 -17.14 -10.53
C GLN A 668 -11.96 -17.00 -9.14
N THR A 669 -11.72 -17.98 -8.27
CA THR A 669 -12.06 -17.88 -6.85
C THR A 669 -10.81 -17.52 -6.04
N VAL A 670 -10.92 -16.61 -5.09
CA VAL A 670 -9.85 -16.17 -4.19
C VAL A 670 -10.25 -16.45 -2.74
N ARG A 671 -9.31 -16.97 -1.94
CA ARG A 671 -9.46 -17.15 -0.48
C ARG A 671 -8.46 -16.25 0.25
N PRO A 672 -8.85 -15.00 0.62
CA PRO A 672 -8.01 -14.11 1.41
C PRO A 672 -7.84 -14.61 2.84
N ARG A 673 -6.64 -14.46 3.41
CA ARG A 673 -6.42 -14.65 4.84
C ARG A 673 -5.19 -13.91 5.40
N ALA A 674 -5.17 -13.75 6.72
CA ALA A 674 -3.96 -13.39 7.46
C ALA A 674 -2.85 -14.46 7.30
N ALA A 675 -1.58 -14.09 7.48
CA ALA A 675 -0.45 -14.99 7.24
C ALA A 675 -0.30 -16.08 8.32
N THR A 676 -0.57 -15.75 9.58
CA THR A 676 -0.54 -16.69 10.71
C THR A 676 -1.61 -16.33 11.75
N SER A 677 -1.97 -17.31 12.59
CA SER A 677 -2.81 -17.13 13.78
C SER A 677 -1.98 -16.88 15.06
N THR A 678 -0.68 -16.60 14.92
CA THR A 678 0.27 -16.40 16.01
C THR A 678 1.39 -15.44 15.59
N GLY A 679 1.59 -14.35 16.32
CA GLY A 679 2.58 -13.32 16.02
C GLY A 679 2.18 -12.37 14.87
N ASP A 680 0.87 -12.19 14.65
CA ASP A 680 0.31 -11.32 13.62
C ASP A 680 -0.86 -10.49 14.20
N GLN A 681 -2.12 -10.82 13.88
CA GLN A 681 -3.35 -10.16 14.35
C GLN A 681 -3.31 -8.62 14.25
N ARG A 682 -2.99 -8.13 13.05
CA ARG A 682 -3.11 -6.71 12.63
C ARG A 682 -4.27 -6.49 11.63
N ILE A 683 -5.07 -7.52 11.46
CA ILE A 683 -6.11 -7.69 10.44
C ILE A 683 -6.96 -8.88 10.89
N ASN A 684 -8.28 -8.79 10.73
CA ASN A 684 -9.16 -9.94 10.93
C ASN A 684 -8.84 -11.10 9.97
N THR A 685 -9.15 -12.34 10.39
CA THR A 685 -8.70 -13.61 9.80
C THR A 685 -8.78 -13.69 8.28
N PHE A 686 -9.83 -13.12 7.68
CA PHE A 686 -10.15 -13.22 6.24
C PHE A 686 -10.15 -11.87 5.50
N GLY A 687 -9.70 -10.79 6.14
CA GLY A 687 -9.66 -9.45 5.54
C GLY A 687 -11.03 -8.83 5.24
N ILE A 688 -12.06 -9.18 6.00
CA ILE A 688 -13.43 -8.66 5.85
C ILE A 688 -13.42 -7.14 6.03
N GLY A 689 -14.11 -6.43 5.11
CA GLY A 689 -14.11 -4.97 5.01
C GLY A 689 -13.03 -4.42 4.05
N GLY A 690 -12.09 -5.25 3.61
CA GLY A 690 -11.17 -4.92 2.52
C GLY A 690 -11.83 -5.06 1.14
N GLU A 691 -11.03 -4.92 0.10
CA GLU A 691 -11.47 -4.93 -1.30
C GLU A 691 -10.47 -5.65 -2.21
N MET A 692 -10.99 -6.25 -3.28
CA MET A 692 -10.21 -6.92 -4.31
C MET A 692 -10.51 -6.36 -5.69
N GLU A 693 -9.48 -6.21 -6.50
CA GLU A 693 -9.55 -5.83 -7.90
C GLU A 693 -8.86 -6.89 -8.75
N ILE A 694 -9.56 -7.45 -9.74
CA ILE A 694 -8.98 -8.41 -10.68
C ILE A 694 -8.96 -7.81 -12.09
N ARG A 695 -7.97 -8.21 -12.89
CA ARG A 695 -7.85 -7.78 -14.28
C ARG A 695 -7.42 -8.90 -15.22
N SER A 696 -8.05 -8.95 -16.40
CA SER A 696 -7.68 -9.85 -17.50
C SER A 696 -7.76 -9.13 -18.86
N GLY A 697 -6.58 -8.81 -19.40
CA GLY A 697 -6.37 -7.94 -20.55
C GLY A 697 -6.82 -6.51 -20.27
N LEU A 698 -8.04 -6.23 -20.72
CA LEU A 698 -8.75 -4.97 -20.52
C LEU A 698 -10.02 -5.12 -19.64
N LEU A 699 -10.44 -6.35 -19.31
CA LEU A 699 -11.53 -6.60 -18.36
C LEU A 699 -11.04 -6.27 -16.95
N PHE A 700 -11.81 -5.48 -16.20
CA PHE A 700 -11.55 -5.09 -14.81
C PHE A 700 -12.83 -5.31 -13.99
N GLN A 701 -12.69 -5.83 -12.77
CA GLN A 701 -13.76 -5.95 -11.78
C GLN A 701 -13.22 -5.63 -10.40
N LYS A 702 -14.08 -5.06 -9.54
CA LYS A 702 -13.78 -4.76 -8.14
C LYS A 702 -14.91 -5.29 -7.24
N GLN A 703 -14.55 -5.97 -6.15
CA GLN A 703 -15.50 -6.56 -5.19
C GLN A 703 -15.06 -6.32 -3.73
N PRO A 704 -16.00 -6.14 -2.79
CA PRO A 704 -15.71 -6.09 -1.36
C PRO A 704 -15.44 -7.48 -0.78
N ILE A 705 -14.49 -7.58 0.15
CA ILE A 705 -14.22 -8.80 0.91
C ILE A 705 -15.27 -8.91 2.03
N THR A 706 -16.24 -9.80 1.83
CA THR A 706 -17.36 -10.03 2.77
C THR A 706 -17.28 -11.37 3.50
N GLY A 707 -16.24 -12.18 3.24
CA GLY A 707 -16.01 -13.47 3.86
C GLY A 707 -14.80 -14.22 3.29
N PRO A 708 -14.58 -15.50 3.66
CA PRO A 708 -13.38 -16.28 3.29
C PRO A 708 -13.24 -16.63 1.79
N VAL A 709 -14.16 -16.19 0.93
CA VAL A 709 -14.26 -16.56 -0.49
C VAL A 709 -14.76 -15.34 -1.28
N VAL A 710 -14.01 -14.94 -2.29
CA VAL A 710 -14.36 -13.91 -3.29
C VAL A 710 -14.34 -14.57 -4.67
N HIS A 711 -15.25 -14.22 -5.57
CA HIS A 711 -15.44 -14.94 -6.84
C HIS A 711 -15.67 -13.99 -8.02
N PHE A 712 -14.85 -14.15 -9.06
CA PHE A 712 -14.90 -13.34 -10.28
C PHE A 712 -15.16 -14.23 -11.50
N GLY A 713 -16.15 -13.89 -12.32
CA GLY A 713 -16.25 -14.41 -13.67
C GLY A 713 -15.20 -13.78 -14.58
N LEU A 714 -14.70 -14.52 -15.56
CA LEU A 714 -13.69 -14.08 -16.51
C LEU A 714 -14.17 -14.16 -17.96
N GLY A 715 -15.40 -14.61 -18.22
CA GLY A 715 -15.96 -14.75 -19.56
C GLY A 715 -15.13 -15.69 -20.43
N GLU A 716 -14.61 -15.17 -21.54
CA GLU A 716 -13.77 -15.92 -22.48
C GLU A 716 -12.25 -15.86 -22.16
N LYS A 717 -11.85 -15.37 -20.97
CA LYS A 717 -10.43 -15.23 -20.60
C LYS A 717 -9.94 -16.42 -19.74
N THR A 718 -8.84 -17.05 -20.14
CA THR A 718 -8.29 -18.26 -19.49
C THR A 718 -7.31 -17.98 -18.32
N GLU A 719 -7.13 -16.72 -17.93
CA GLU A 719 -6.28 -16.30 -16.80
C GLU A 719 -6.58 -14.85 -16.41
N ALA A 720 -6.16 -14.44 -15.21
CA ALA A 720 -6.07 -13.06 -14.77
C ALA A 720 -4.61 -12.61 -14.67
N ASP A 721 -4.31 -11.44 -15.23
CA ASP A 721 -2.96 -10.87 -15.26
C ASP A 721 -2.48 -10.49 -13.87
N VAL A 722 -3.37 -9.86 -13.10
CA VAL A 722 -3.15 -9.37 -11.75
C VAL A 722 -4.43 -9.45 -10.90
N LEU A 723 -4.24 -9.73 -9.62
CA LEU A 723 -5.18 -9.47 -8.54
C LEU A 723 -4.53 -8.48 -7.57
N ARG A 724 -5.13 -7.31 -7.37
CA ARG A 724 -4.79 -6.39 -6.26
C ARG A 724 -5.74 -6.63 -5.10
N ILE A 725 -5.17 -6.68 -3.90
CA ILE A 725 -5.91 -6.75 -2.63
C ILE A 725 -5.54 -5.49 -1.84
N ASN A 726 -6.53 -4.69 -1.47
CA ASN A 726 -6.38 -3.64 -0.47
C ASN A 726 -7.05 -4.16 0.81
N TRP A 727 -6.22 -4.54 1.78
CA TRP A 727 -6.65 -5.15 3.03
C TRP A 727 -7.28 -4.10 3.97
N PRO A 728 -8.20 -4.46 4.89
CA PRO A 728 -8.91 -3.52 5.76
C PRO A 728 -8.04 -2.79 6.79
N ASN A 729 -6.73 -3.09 6.86
CA ASN A 729 -5.74 -2.32 7.63
C ASN A 729 -4.84 -1.44 6.72
N GLY A 730 -5.25 -1.22 5.47
CA GLY A 730 -4.57 -0.40 4.46
C GLY A 730 -3.31 -1.01 3.83
N VAL A 731 -2.97 -2.27 4.13
CA VAL A 731 -1.90 -2.98 3.40
C VAL A 731 -2.37 -3.25 1.96
N VAL A 732 -1.46 -3.11 0.99
CA VAL A 732 -1.73 -3.37 -0.42
C VAL A 732 -0.82 -4.47 -0.96
N GLN A 733 -1.41 -5.38 -1.72
CA GLN A 733 -0.74 -6.57 -2.26
C GLN A 733 -1.17 -6.83 -3.70
N ALA A 734 -0.27 -7.37 -4.51
CA ALA A 734 -0.54 -7.75 -5.90
C ALA A 734 0.00 -9.15 -6.19
N GLU A 735 -0.85 -10.02 -6.74
CA GLU A 735 -0.52 -11.37 -7.20
C GLU A 735 -0.75 -11.50 -8.71
N PHE A 736 -0.04 -12.42 -9.38
CA PHE A 736 0.03 -12.52 -10.86
C PHE A 736 0.08 -13.99 -11.32
N ASP A 737 0.00 -14.23 -12.64
CA ASP A 737 -0.03 -15.57 -13.29
C ASP A 737 -1.23 -16.45 -12.88
N LEU A 738 -2.34 -15.83 -12.49
CA LEU A 738 -3.49 -16.54 -11.96
C LEU A 738 -4.26 -17.23 -13.11
N GLN A 739 -3.99 -18.52 -13.31
CA GLN A 739 -4.76 -19.34 -14.27
C GLN A 739 -6.24 -19.40 -13.86
N SER A 740 -7.16 -19.44 -14.83
CA SER A 740 -8.58 -19.58 -14.54
C SER A 740 -8.93 -20.97 -13.96
N ASP A 741 -10.18 -21.08 -13.51
CA ASP A 741 -10.86 -22.35 -13.20
C ASP A 741 -10.27 -23.10 -11.99
N GLN A 742 -9.74 -22.33 -11.04
CA GLN A 742 -9.12 -22.79 -9.81
C GLN A 742 -9.42 -21.83 -8.64
N THR A 743 -9.06 -22.24 -7.42
CA THR A 743 -9.01 -21.36 -6.25
C THR A 743 -7.57 -21.03 -5.86
N VAL A 744 -7.30 -19.75 -5.61
CA VAL A 744 -6.00 -19.26 -5.12
C VAL A 744 -6.15 -18.76 -3.68
N VAL A 745 -5.17 -19.04 -2.83
CA VAL A 745 -5.08 -18.54 -1.45
C VAL A 745 -4.10 -17.37 -1.42
N THR A 746 -4.43 -16.30 -0.70
CA THR A 746 -3.59 -15.11 -0.60
C THR A 746 -3.35 -14.74 0.86
N ASP A 747 -2.08 -14.85 1.29
CA ASP A 747 -1.61 -14.54 2.65
C ASP A 747 -1.14 -13.08 2.73
N GLN A 748 -1.60 -12.31 3.72
CA GLN A 748 -1.19 -10.92 3.94
C GLN A 748 0.35 -10.77 4.16
N ARG A 749 0.93 -9.61 3.81
CA ARG A 749 2.36 -9.28 4.01
C ARG A 749 2.56 -8.16 5.05
N LEU A 750 3.78 -8.05 5.59
CA LEU A 750 4.14 -7.16 6.71
C LEU A 750 4.12 -5.65 6.38
N LYS A 751 4.07 -4.81 7.43
CA LYS A 751 3.90 -3.34 7.39
C LYS A 751 4.69 -2.68 8.54
N GLY A 752 5.52 -1.67 8.23
CA GLY A 752 6.13 -0.74 9.21
C GLY A 752 7.64 -0.89 9.50
N SER A 753 8.39 0.22 9.39
CA SER A 753 9.77 0.48 9.82
C SER A 753 10.25 1.85 9.30
N CYS A 754 10.80 2.68 10.19
CA CYS A 754 11.03 4.12 10.02
C CYS A 754 12.18 4.48 9.01
N PRO A 755 12.60 5.76 8.86
CA PRO A 755 13.45 6.22 7.74
C PRO A 755 14.73 5.42 7.57
N SER A 756 15.05 5.01 6.34
CA SER A 756 16.23 4.18 6.05
C SER A 756 17.46 5.03 5.75
N LEU A 757 18.51 4.90 6.57
CA LEU A 757 19.78 5.61 6.40
C LEU A 757 20.80 4.78 5.60
N PHE A 758 21.35 5.39 4.56
CA PHE A 758 22.45 4.84 3.78
C PHE A 758 23.66 5.77 3.78
N ALA A 759 24.84 5.17 3.74
CA ALA A 759 26.13 5.85 3.69
C ALA A 759 27.00 5.30 2.56
N PHE A 760 27.92 6.11 2.02
CA PHE A 760 28.89 5.65 1.04
C PHE A 760 30.05 4.93 1.72
N ASP A 761 30.20 3.62 1.47
CA ASP A 761 31.21 2.75 2.10
C ASP A 761 32.61 2.84 1.44
N GLY A 762 32.76 3.71 0.44
CA GLY A 762 33.95 3.80 -0.41
C GLY A 762 33.80 3.09 -1.76
N ARG A 763 32.69 2.38 -2.00
CA ARG A 763 32.37 1.68 -3.26
C ARG A 763 30.96 2.00 -3.76
N GLU A 764 29.96 1.88 -2.90
CA GLU A 764 28.54 1.96 -3.22
C GLU A 764 27.74 2.53 -2.04
N MET A 765 26.41 2.66 -2.17
CA MET A 765 25.56 3.14 -1.06
C MET A 765 25.03 1.96 -0.25
N ARG A 766 25.45 1.84 1.02
CA ARG A 766 25.06 0.74 1.90
C ARG A 766 24.14 1.19 3.03
N PHE A 767 23.13 0.39 3.31
CA PHE A 767 22.23 0.60 4.46
C PHE A 767 23.02 0.50 5.76
N VAL A 768 22.81 1.46 6.65
CA VAL A 768 23.46 1.51 7.97
C VAL A 768 22.50 0.95 9.02
N LYS A 769 21.32 1.55 9.11
CA LYS A 769 20.24 1.30 10.10
C LYS A 769 19.01 2.14 9.74
N ASP A 770 17.89 1.89 10.42
CA ASP A 770 16.83 2.90 10.49
C ASP A 770 17.38 4.13 11.23
N CYS A 771 16.95 5.34 10.91
CA CYS A 771 17.40 6.57 11.57
C CYS A 771 16.26 7.40 12.16
N ALA A 772 16.64 8.55 12.74
CA ALA A 772 15.69 9.54 13.22
C ALA A 772 14.78 10.04 12.08
N PRO A 773 13.57 10.51 12.39
CA PRO A 773 12.85 10.32 13.65
C PRO A 773 12.29 8.89 13.78
N TRP A 774 12.57 8.23 14.92
CA TRP A 774 11.97 6.96 15.32
C TRP A 774 11.14 7.13 16.61
N SER A 775 11.76 7.54 17.72
CA SER A 775 11.08 7.73 19.02
C SER A 775 9.96 8.80 19.03
N PRO A 776 10.08 9.96 18.35
CA PRO A 776 9.00 10.97 18.28
C PRO A 776 7.92 10.58 17.26
N ALA A 777 7.37 9.37 17.39
CA ALA A 777 6.26 8.90 16.59
C ALA A 777 4.93 9.47 17.11
N ILE A 778 4.34 10.38 16.32
CA ILE A 778 3.15 11.14 16.71
C ILE A 778 1.88 10.45 16.25
N GLY A 779 0.90 10.39 17.15
CA GLY A 779 -0.40 9.75 16.89
C GLY A 779 -0.42 8.23 17.06
N LEU A 780 0.72 7.55 17.12
CA LEU A 780 0.82 6.16 17.55
C LEU A 780 0.28 5.97 18.98
N ARG A 781 -0.25 4.77 19.24
CA ARG A 781 -0.36 4.18 20.58
C ARG A 781 0.75 3.15 20.74
N ILE A 782 1.39 3.09 21.90
CA ILE A 782 2.58 2.25 22.16
C ILE A 782 2.42 1.55 23.51
N ASN A 783 2.80 0.27 23.59
CA ASN A 783 2.70 -0.61 24.76
C ASN A 783 1.30 -0.62 25.42
N ALA A 784 0.24 -0.66 24.62
CA ALA A 784 -1.17 -0.60 25.02
C ALA A 784 -1.56 0.67 25.83
N ALA A 785 -0.76 1.73 25.76
CA ALA A 785 -1.06 3.02 26.39
C ALA A 785 -1.99 3.88 25.55
N GLN A 786 -2.42 5.01 26.11
CA GLN A 786 -2.97 6.13 25.34
C GLN A 786 -1.89 6.71 24.40
N THR A 787 -2.29 7.57 23.46
CA THR A 787 -1.42 8.18 22.43
C THR A 787 -0.07 8.61 23.00
N ALA A 788 1.02 8.21 22.33
CA ALA A 788 2.37 8.38 22.85
C ALA A 788 2.71 9.85 23.11
N ALA A 789 3.27 10.12 24.30
CA ALA A 789 3.78 11.43 24.65
C ALA A 789 5.14 11.67 23.97
N ILE A 790 5.33 12.87 23.42
CA ILE A 790 6.57 13.27 22.74
C ILE A 790 7.62 13.57 23.82
N SER A 791 8.38 12.55 24.21
CA SER A 791 9.40 12.67 25.27
C SER A 791 10.73 13.28 24.80
N GLN A 792 11.02 13.21 23.49
CA GLN A 792 12.28 13.64 22.87
C GLN A 792 12.15 13.67 21.34
N THR A 793 12.70 14.71 20.69
CA THR A 793 12.75 14.88 19.23
C THR A 793 14.14 14.65 18.63
N GLU A 794 15.21 15.20 19.22
CA GLU A 794 16.60 14.96 18.76
C GLU A 794 17.06 13.53 19.15
N GLU A 795 17.42 12.73 18.16
CA GLU A 795 17.98 11.38 18.29
C GLU A 795 19.39 11.31 17.68
N TRP A 796 20.28 10.51 18.29
CA TRP A 796 21.66 10.32 17.84
C TRP A 796 21.86 8.88 17.37
N GLN A 797 22.49 8.69 16.20
CA GLN A 797 22.68 7.38 15.56
C GLN A 797 24.14 7.20 15.13
N LYS A 798 24.83 6.16 15.61
CA LYS A 798 26.23 5.85 15.26
C LYS A 798 26.34 5.34 13.82
N ILE A 799 27.29 5.90 13.07
CA ILE A 799 27.78 5.37 11.79
C ILE A 799 29.29 5.10 11.98
N ARG A 800 29.74 3.87 11.74
CA ARG A 800 31.15 3.51 11.90
C ARG A 800 32.03 4.07 10.78
N GLY A 801 33.34 4.21 11.03
CA GLY A 801 34.34 4.65 10.07
C GLY A 801 34.47 3.79 8.81
N ASP A 802 34.11 2.50 8.87
CA ASP A 802 34.04 1.60 7.71
C ASP A 802 32.75 1.75 6.89
N GLN A 803 31.71 2.39 7.45
CA GLN A 803 30.41 2.58 6.79
C GLN A 803 30.31 3.94 6.07
N LEU A 804 31.14 4.93 6.43
CA LEU A 804 31.11 6.27 5.84
C LEU A 804 32.51 6.79 5.45
N VAL A 805 32.84 6.59 4.18
CA VAL A 805 34.07 7.05 3.55
C VAL A 805 33.79 8.30 2.70
N PRO A 806 34.59 9.38 2.79
CA PRO A 806 34.34 10.58 2.00
C PRO A 806 34.63 10.39 0.51
N ARG A 807 33.71 10.86 -0.36
CA ARG A 807 33.87 10.94 -1.82
C ARG A 807 33.76 12.39 -2.30
N ASP A 808 34.55 12.76 -3.30
CA ASP A 808 34.58 14.11 -3.90
C ASP A 808 34.76 15.28 -2.91
N GLY A 809 35.33 15.01 -1.72
CA GLY A 809 35.47 15.99 -0.63
C GLY A 809 34.29 16.05 0.34
N TYR A 810 33.32 15.13 0.26
CA TYR A 810 32.11 15.09 1.08
C TYR A 810 31.89 13.74 1.76
N TYR A 811 31.32 13.76 2.95
CA TYR A 811 30.57 12.61 3.48
C TYR A 811 29.17 12.63 2.86
N ASP A 812 28.77 11.54 2.20
CA ASP A 812 27.54 11.45 1.40
C ASP A 812 26.56 10.48 2.07
N LEU A 813 25.43 11.02 2.53
CA LEU A 813 24.38 10.30 3.25
C LEU A 813 23.04 10.42 2.52
N ARG A 814 22.21 9.38 2.64
CA ARG A 814 20.88 9.29 2.04
C ARG A 814 19.89 8.82 3.08
N ILE A 815 18.72 9.45 3.10
CA ILE A 815 17.61 9.05 3.97
C ILE A 815 16.38 8.89 3.08
N THR A 816 15.82 7.69 3.01
CA THR A 816 14.65 7.38 2.16
C THR A 816 13.40 7.08 2.97
N ALA A 817 12.24 7.45 2.41
CA ALA A 817 10.92 7.12 2.91
C ALA A 817 10.38 5.88 2.18
N GLU A 818 10.57 4.69 2.75
CA GLU A 818 10.25 3.43 2.04
C GLU A 818 8.81 2.93 2.26
N LEU A 819 8.14 3.38 3.32
CA LEU A 819 6.86 2.84 3.77
C LEU A 819 5.79 3.93 3.89
N TRP A 820 4.60 3.55 4.36
CA TRP A 820 3.41 4.41 4.42
C TRP A 820 3.45 5.36 5.63
N GLU A 821 4.40 6.29 5.57
CA GLU A 821 4.78 7.19 6.65
C GLU A 821 5.04 8.60 6.10
N THR A 822 4.90 9.61 6.96
CA THR A 822 5.26 11.01 6.70
C THR A 822 6.26 11.45 7.75
N PHE A 823 7.39 12.02 7.31
CA PHE A 823 8.41 12.54 8.21
C PHE A 823 8.36 14.07 8.23
N TYR A 824 8.55 14.64 9.42
CA TYR A 824 8.59 16.07 9.67
C TYR A 824 9.96 16.40 10.27
N ILE A 825 10.94 16.70 9.42
CA ILE A 825 12.34 16.87 9.84
C ILE A 825 12.64 18.35 10.10
N ASP A 826 13.01 18.72 11.32
CA ASP A 826 13.44 20.09 11.63
C ASP A 826 14.94 20.26 11.37
N HIS A 827 15.77 19.26 11.71
CA HIS A 827 17.22 19.39 11.57
C HIS A 827 17.97 18.07 11.31
N TYR A 828 19.06 18.16 10.54
CA TYR A 828 20.09 17.13 10.44
C TYR A 828 21.50 17.73 10.54
N ALA A 829 22.35 17.10 11.35
CA ALA A 829 23.79 17.38 11.39
C ALA A 829 24.61 16.09 11.50
N LEU A 830 25.82 16.09 10.93
CA LEU A 830 26.79 15.00 11.08
C LEU A 830 27.85 15.41 12.09
N MET A 831 27.94 14.72 13.22
CA MET A 831 29.06 14.87 14.16
C MET A 831 30.17 13.88 13.78
N VAL A 832 31.31 14.41 13.35
CA VAL A 832 32.56 13.65 13.20
C VAL A 832 33.17 13.45 14.58
N VAL A 833 33.63 12.23 14.90
CA VAL A 833 34.17 11.85 16.21
C VAL A 833 35.53 11.18 16.03
N ASP A 834 36.61 11.93 16.25
CA ASP A 834 37.97 11.39 16.30
C ASP A 834 38.28 10.94 17.74
N HIS A 835 38.63 9.67 17.94
CA HIS A 835 38.99 9.09 19.24
C HIS A 835 40.25 8.21 19.16
N PRO A 836 40.94 7.93 20.28
CA PRO A 836 42.19 7.17 20.25
C PRO A 836 42.03 5.74 19.73
N GLU A 837 43.09 5.21 19.13
CA GLU A 837 43.18 3.80 18.75
C GLU A 837 43.09 2.90 20.02
N GLY A 838 42.22 1.89 19.99
CA GLY A 838 41.94 1.02 21.13
C GLY A 838 40.86 1.54 22.10
N THR A 839 40.26 2.69 21.83
CA THR A 839 38.92 3.05 22.33
C THR A 839 37.87 2.91 21.24
N ASP A 840 36.60 2.93 21.63
CA ASP A 840 35.44 3.02 20.76
C ASP A 840 34.45 4.05 21.35
N ILE A 841 33.48 4.53 20.56
CA ILE A 841 32.42 5.45 20.96
C ILE A 841 31.05 4.86 20.67
N PHE A 842 30.08 5.08 21.56
CA PHE A 842 28.69 4.69 21.35
C PHE A 842 27.72 5.82 21.68
N VAL A 843 26.51 5.70 21.13
CA VAL A 843 25.32 6.46 21.51
C VAL A 843 24.22 5.44 21.84
N ASP A 844 23.22 5.85 22.61
CA ASP A 844 22.21 4.94 23.18
C ASP A 844 20.94 4.92 22.30
N GLU A 845 20.91 4.01 21.32
CA GLU A 845 19.99 4.01 20.17
C GLU A 845 18.63 3.31 20.47
N ARG A 846 18.08 3.59 21.66
CA ARG A 846 16.82 3.03 22.15
C ARG A 846 15.68 4.06 22.18
N THR A 847 14.46 3.56 22.20
CA THR A 847 13.30 4.34 22.63
C THR A 847 12.99 4.01 24.09
N SER A 848 12.84 5.04 24.93
CA SER A 848 12.46 4.92 26.34
C SER A 848 11.70 6.17 26.80
N ASN A 849 11.02 6.09 27.95
CA ASN A 849 10.40 7.26 28.60
C ASN A 849 10.89 7.35 30.06
N PRO A 850 11.67 8.39 30.44
CA PRO A 850 12.20 9.45 29.58
C PRO A 850 13.16 8.91 28.52
N GLY A 851 13.38 9.69 27.46
CA GLY A 851 14.26 9.32 26.36
C GLY A 851 15.74 9.17 26.74
N PRO A 852 16.55 8.48 25.91
CA PRO A 852 17.95 8.21 26.20
C PRO A 852 18.79 9.49 26.28
N ARG A 853 19.87 9.43 27.06
CA ARG A 853 20.79 10.56 27.20
C ARG A 853 21.60 10.73 25.90
N LEU A 854 21.40 11.87 25.24
CA LEU A 854 22.25 12.34 24.14
C LEU A 854 23.68 12.62 24.65
N ALA A 855 24.55 11.61 24.50
CA ALA A 855 25.94 11.65 24.94
C ALA A 855 26.79 10.63 24.16
N LEU A 856 28.10 10.92 24.05
CA LEU A 856 29.09 9.98 23.57
C LEU A 856 29.61 9.11 24.72
N TYR A 857 29.32 7.82 24.66
CA TYR A 857 29.83 6.80 25.58
C TYR A 857 31.18 6.32 25.06
N THR A 858 32.26 6.98 25.48
CA THR A 858 33.63 6.58 25.10
C THR A 858 34.09 5.44 25.99
N VAL A 859 34.54 4.34 25.37
CA VAL A 859 34.86 3.08 26.05
C VAL A 859 36.17 2.49 25.57
N ALA A 860 36.80 1.61 26.34
CA ALA A 860 37.85 0.74 25.84
C ALA A 860 37.25 -0.25 24.83
N ALA A 861 38.06 -0.74 23.88
CA ALA A 861 37.65 -1.74 22.88
C ALA A 861 36.70 -2.82 23.49
N PRO A 862 35.46 -2.96 22.96
CA PRO A 862 34.46 -3.90 23.46
C PRO A 862 34.95 -5.35 23.55
N ARG A 863 34.24 -6.13 24.35
CA ARG A 863 34.52 -7.55 24.57
C ARG A 863 33.22 -8.34 24.61
N PRO A 864 33.12 -9.47 23.90
CA PRO A 864 31.96 -10.34 24.02
C PRO A 864 31.82 -10.89 25.44
N VAL A 865 30.59 -11.16 25.83
CA VAL A 865 30.28 -11.83 27.10
C VAL A 865 30.94 -13.21 27.17
N LYS A 866 31.32 -13.65 28.38
CA LYS A 866 32.01 -14.93 28.61
C LYS A 866 31.10 -16.12 28.32
N ALA A 867 29.82 -15.99 28.65
CA ALA A 867 28.76 -16.95 28.34
C ALA A 867 27.39 -16.27 28.37
N ALA A 868 26.43 -16.84 27.63
CA ALA A 868 25.03 -16.43 27.66
C ALA A 868 24.08 -17.65 27.54
N TRP A 869 22.93 -17.57 28.21
CA TRP A 869 21.88 -18.60 28.17
C TRP A 869 20.50 -17.98 27.96
N ASP A 870 19.63 -18.66 27.20
CA ASP A 870 18.21 -18.29 27.13
C ASP A 870 17.46 -18.71 28.41
N ASP A 871 16.19 -18.34 28.52
CA ASP A 871 15.38 -18.67 29.68
C ASP A 871 15.03 -20.17 29.80
N ASN A 872 15.09 -20.90 28.68
CA ASN A 872 15.04 -22.36 28.62
C ASN A 872 16.36 -23.02 29.10
N ARG A 873 17.39 -22.22 29.39
CA ARG A 873 18.76 -22.62 29.80
C ARG A 873 19.59 -23.27 28.67
N GLN A 874 19.25 -23.00 27.42
CA GLN A 874 20.09 -23.34 26.27
C GLN A 874 21.29 -22.39 26.24
N ASP A 875 22.46 -22.90 25.89
CA ASP A 875 23.66 -22.07 25.69
C ASP A 875 23.54 -21.34 24.35
N VAL A 876 23.50 -20.01 24.41
CA VAL A 876 23.36 -19.13 23.23
C VAL A 876 24.61 -18.28 23.02
N THR A 877 25.72 -18.60 23.71
CA THR A 877 26.97 -17.83 23.69
C THR A 877 27.53 -17.64 22.29
N GLU A 878 27.41 -18.65 21.42
CA GLU A 878 27.89 -18.58 20.02
C GLU A 878 26.94 -17.82 19.08
N ILE A 879 25.70 -17.56 19.49
CA ILE A 879 24.77 -16.69 18.75
C ILE A 879 25.20 -15.24 19.03
N VAL A 880 25.07 -14.80 20.29
CA VAL A 880 25.32 -13.42 20.74
C VAL A 880 26.81 -13.01 20.82
N ARG A 881 27.70 -13.72 20.11
CA ARG A 881 29.17 -13.57 20.22
C ARG A 881 29.70 -12.34 19.47
N ALA A 882 29.12 -12.00 18.34
CA ALA A 882 29.68 -11.02 17.41
C ALA A 882 28.62 -10.49 16.44
N LEU A 883 28.85 -9.30 15.89
CA LEU A 883 28.00 -8.71 14.86
C LEU A 883 28.17 -9.46 13.52
N ASP A 884 27.46 -10.57 13.33
CA ASP A 884 27.51 -11.38 12.11
C ASP A 884 26.15 -11.71 11.49
N GLY A 885 25.05 -11.18 12.05
CA GLY A 885 23.69 -11.29 11.54
C GLY A 885 22.97 -12.55 11.98
N ARG A 886 23.37 -13.16 13.09
CA ARG A 886 22.75 -14.38 13.65
C ARG A 886 22.00 -14.03 14.93
N TYR A 887 20.70 -13.86 14.81
CA TYR A 887 19.86 -13.35 15.88
C TYR A 887 19.34 -14.44 16.82
N LEU A 888 19.24 -14.12 18.11
CA LEU A 888 18.55 -14.94 19.10
C LEU A 888 17.03 -14.79 19.00
N ASP A 889 16.30 -15.90 18.87
CA ASP A 889 14.85 -15.94 18.59
C ASP A 889 14.03 -16.94 19.44
N THR A 890 14.64 -17.59 20.44
CA THR A 890 14.05 -18.72 21.21
C THR A 890 12.92 -18.33 22.17
N PHE A 891 12.53 -17.05 22.20
CA PHE A 891 11.38 -16.56 22.95
C PHE A 891 10.03 -17.04 22.40
N GLY A 892 9.96 -17.46 21.12
CA GLY A 892 8.70 -17.90 20.49
C GLY A 892 7.88 -16.73 19.95
N ARG A 893 6.56 -16.86 19.81
CA ARG A 893 5.66 -15.76 19.40
C ARG A 893 4.38 -15.77 20.24
N GLY A 894 3.80 -14.60 20.47
CA GLY A 894 2.52 -14.45 21.15
C GLY A 894 1.33 -14.54 20.20
N GLN A 895 0.23 -13.87 20.57
CA GLN A 895 -0.94 -13.67 19.74
C GLN A 895 -0.65 -12.59 18.67
N TYR A 896 -0.30 -11.39 19.13
CA TYR A 896 0.00 -10.21 18.31
C TYR A 896 1.48 -10.13 17.89
N GLN A 897 1.77 -9.51 16.75
CA GLN A 897 3.13 -9.17 16.28
C GLN A 897 3.88 -8.35 17.34
N GLY A 898 5.15 -8.68 17.60
CA GLY A 898 6.00 -7.93 18.53
C GLY A 898 5.78 -8.27 20.01
N VAL A 899 4.77 -9.08 20.33
CA VAL A 899 4.44 -9.51 21.70
C VAL A 899 4.77 -10.99 21.88
N THR A 900 5.37 -11.32 23.02
CA THR A 900 5.83 -12.67 23.35
C THR A 900 5.47 -13.01 24.80
N ARG A 901 5.79 -14.24 25.21
CA ARG A 901 5.88 -14.59 26.63
C ARG A 901 7.02 -13.81 27.31
N ASP A 902 6.90 -13.64 28.63
CA ASP A 902 8.05 -13.28 29.47
C ASP A 902 9.24 -14.23 29.21
N HIS A 903 10.40 -13.65 28.95
CA HIS A 903 11.65 -14.34 28.67
C HIS A 903 12.85 -13.48 29.05
N TYR A 904 14.05 -14.08 29.05
CA TYR A 904 15.28 -13.38 29.36
C TYR A 904 16.51 -14.00 28.69
N VAL A 905 17.54 -13.20 28.49
CA VAL A 905 18.91 -13.65 28.24
C VAL A 905 19.72 -13.49 29.53
N GLU A 906 20.20 -14.59 30.09
CA GLU A 906 21.13 -14.59 31.21
C GLU A 906 22.56 -14.51 30.71
N ILE A 907 23.35 -13.59 31.28
CA ILE A 907 24.64 -13.16 30.75
C ILE A 907 25.71 -13.24 31.85
N GLU A 908 26.88 -13.79 31.55
CA GLU A 908 28.08 -13.68 32.38
C GLU A 908 29.15 -12.83 31.67
N LEU A 909 29.54 -11.69 32.26
CA LEU A 909 30.59 -10.81 31.70
C LEU A 909 31.99 -11.44 31.80
N GLY A 910 32.19 -12.28 32.82
CA GLY A 910 33.45 -12.92 33.14
C GLY A 910 34.36 -12.13 34.07
N ASP A 911 35.39 -12.82 34.56
CA ASP A 911 36.20 -12.43 35.71
C ASP A 911 37.14 -11.23 35.44
N ASN A 912 37.29 -10.84 34.17
CA ASN A 912 38.07 -9.69 33.73
C ASN A 912 37.26 -8.38 33.65
N ALA A 913 35.96 -8.39 33.96
CA ALA A 913 35.12 -7.20 33.94
C ALA A 913 35.47 -6.25 35.12
N PRO A 914 35.70 -4.94 34.88
CA PRO A 914 36.12 -3.97 35.91
C PRO A 914 35.26 -4.00 37.18
N THR A 915 35.90 -4.15 38.33
CA THR A 915 35.18 -4.22 39.61
C THR A 915 34.64 -2.87 40.10
N SER A 916 35.15 -1.76 39.58
CA SER A 916 34.84 -0.38 40.00
C SER A 916 35.04 0.61 38.85
N GLY A 917 34.28 1.71 38.84
CA GLY A 917 34.26 2.69 37.75
C GLY A 917 33.27 2.31 36.65
N PRO A 918 33.10 3.18 35.63
CA PRO A 918 32.08 3.01 34.61
C PRO A 918 32.24 1.72 33.80
N LEU A 919 31.15 0.97 33.67
CA LEU A 919 31.08 -0.30 32.97
C LEU A 919 29.74 -0.38 32.25
N TYR A 920 29.78 -0.60 30.94
CA TYR A 920 28.59 -0.67 30.10
C TYR A 920 28.39 -2.08 29.53
N LEU A 921 27.13 -2.50 29.42
CA LEU A 921 26.73 -3.53 28.46
C LEU A 921 26.34 -2.82 27.15
N LEU A 922 26.87 -3.32 26.04
CA LEU A 922 26.51 -2.91 24.69
C LEU A 922 25.69 -4.06 24.11
N ALA A 923 24.40 -3.79 23.88
CA ALA A 923 23.46 -4.80 23.41
C ALA A 923 22.99 -4.43 22.00
N HIS A 924 23.36 -5.26 21.03
CA HIS A 924 23.16 -5.00 19.61
C HIS A 924 22.08 -5.90 19.03
N GLY A 925 21.16 -5.33 18.26
CA GLY A 925 20.05 -6.09 17.69
C GLY A 925 19.02 -5.23 16.96
N TRP A 926 17.85 -5.81 16.79
CA TRP A 926 16.64 -5.15 16.29
C TRP A 926 15.41 -5.65 17.05
N MET A 927 14.24 -5.07 16.77
CA MET A 927 12.96 -5.56 17.30
C MET A 927 11.87 -5.56 16.23
N HIS A 928 10.88 -6.45 16.39
CA HIS A 928 9.65 -6.40 15.61
C HIS A 928 8.62 -5.58 16.42
N PRO A 929 8.22 -4.37 15.99
CA PRO A 929 7.30 -3.53 16.75
C PRO A 929 5.84 -4.03 16.65
N THR A 930 5.06 -3.71 17.68
CA THR A 930 3.60 -3.60 17.62
C THR A 930 3.22 -2.34 16.82
N ASP A 931 2.20 -2.40 15.96
CA ASP A 931 1.64 -1.21 15.28
C ASP A 931 0.50 -0.55 16.09
N ALA A 932 -0.11 0.52 15.55
CA ALA A 932 -1.19 1.21 16.25
C ALA A 932 -2.41 0.32 16.48
N SER A 933 -2.88 -0.43 15.48
CA SER A 933 -3.97 -1.41 15.61
C SER A 933 -3.73 -2.45 16.70
N ILE A 934 -2.56 -3.09 16.76
CA ILE A 934 -2.21 -4.01 17.86
C ILE A 934 -2.30 -3.30 19.22
N ASN A 935 -1.85 -2.06 19.32
CA ASN A 935 -1.92 -1.29 20.56
C ASN A 935 -3.35 -0.85 20.93
N ILE A 936 -4.29 -0.80 19.99
CA ILE A 936 -5.71 -0.79 20.30
C ILE A 936 -6.12 -2.12 20.92
N ALA A 937 -5.98 -3.23 20.19
CA ALA A 937 -6.46 -4.56 20.57
C ALA A 937 -5.94 -5.01 21.96
N LEU A 938 -4.65 -4.79 22.22
CA LEU A 938 -4.04 -5.03 23.54
C LEU A 938 -4.65 -4.18 24.66
N SER A 939 -5.05 -2.93 24.38
CA SER A 939 -5.70 -2.03 25.33
C SER A 939 -7.22 -2.30 25.50
N GLN A 940 -7.82 -3.08 24.59
CA GLN A 940 -9.24 -3.42 24.62
C GLN A 940 -9.59 -4.53 25.62
N GLY A 941 -8.72 -5.54 25.72
CA GLY A 941 -8.93 -6.76 26.49
C GLY A 941 -8.10 -6.86 27.77
N SER A 942 -8.04 -8.07 28.32
CA SER A 942 -7.35 -8.39 29.58
C SER A 942 -5.87 -8.77 29.40
N HIS A 943 -5.25 -8.34 28.29
CA HIS A 943 -3.91 -8.77 27.89
C HIS A 943 -2.82 -8.12 28.76
N PRO A 944 -1.69 -8.82 29.05
CA PRO A 944 -0.54 -8.18 29.67
C PRO A 944 0.11 -7.21 28.67
N PRO A 945 0.38 -5.94 29.05
CA PRO A 945 1.04 -4.99 28.16
C PRO A 945 2.49 -5.40 27.87
N PRO A 946 3.08 -4.99 26.73
CA PRO A 946 4.48 -5.31 26.41
C PRO A 946 5.46 -4.75 27.45
N GLU A 947 6.24 -5.62 28.09
CA GLU A 947 7.24 -5.25 29.09
C GLU A 947 8.59 -4.96 28.42
N SER A 948 8.95 -3.68 28.36
CA SER A 948 10.27 -3.22 27.88
C SER A 948 11.43 -3.80 28.69
N VAL A 949 12.65 -3.78 28.13
CA VAL A 949 13.84 -4.42 28.72
C VAL A 949 14.08 -3.98 30.16
N SER A 950 14.41 -4.92 31.03
CA SER A 950 14.87 -4.69 32.40
C SER A 950 16.15 -5.48 32.69
N ILE A 951 16.95 -5.00 33.65
CA ILE A 951 18.14 -5.70 34.14
C ILE A 951 17.86 -6.33 35.50
N GLU A 952 17.98 -7.65 35.58
CA GLU A 952 18.05 -8.39 36.86
C GLU A 952 19.50 -8.73 37.24
N VAL A 953 19.77 -8.83 38.54
CA VAL A 953 21.02 -9.37 39.11
C VAL A 953 20.69 -10.36 40.22
N PRO A 954 21.58 -11.31 40.58
CA PRO A 954 21.35 -12.20 41.71
C PRO A 954 21.51 -11.47 43.06
N ASP A 955 20.70 -11.85 44.04
CA ASP A 955 20.76 -11.42 45.44
C ASP A 955 21.66 -12.34 46.32
N ALA A 956 21.62 -12.15 47.63
CA ALA A 956 22.49 -12.89 48.57
C ALA A 956 22.25 -14.40 48.56
N ASP A 957 21.03 -14.83 48.29
CA ASP A 957 20.60 -16.24 48.25
C ASP A 957 20.61 -16.80 46.81
N GLY A 958 21.05 -15.99 45.84
CA GLY A 958 21.14 -16.35 44.42
C GLY A 958 19.83 -16.18 43.64
N LYS A 959 18.81 -15.55 44.23
CA LYS A 959 17.54 -15.23 43.57
C LYS A 959 17.69 -13.95 42.75
N TRP A 960 17.05 -13.91 41.59
CA TRP A 960 17.07 -12.74 40.71
C TRP A 960 16.19 -11.60 41.24
N VAL A 961 16.73 -10.37 41.19
CA VAL A 961 16.06 -9.12 41.58
C VAL A 961 16.35 -8.03 40.54
N VAL A 962 15.34 -7.21 40.24
CA VAL A 962 15.47 -6.11 39.26
C VAL A 962 16.39 -5.02 39.81
N ALA A 963 17.50 -4.76 39.12
CA ALA A 963 18.46 -3.69 39.41
C ALA A 963 18.17 -2.39 38.62
N ARG A 964 17.52 -2.52 37.45
CA ARG A 964 17.06 -1.42 36.60
C ARG A 964 15.76 -1.83 35.87
N PRO A 965 14.58 -1.30 36.21
CA PRO A 965 13.34 -1.53 35.47
C PRO A 965 13.24 -0.63 34.23
N ALA A 966 12.33 -0.97 33.31
CA ALA A 966 11.80 -0.08 32.26
C ALA A 966 12.87 0.69 31.44
N LEU A 967 13.83 -0.03 30.87
CA LEU A 967 14.93 0.53 30.10
C LEU A 967 14.59 0.79 28.62
N GLY A 968 13.35 0.56 28.19
CA GLY A 968 12.96 0.72 26.79
C GLY A 968 13.38 -0.46 25.91
N PHE A 969 13.54 -0.20 24.61
CA PHE A 969 13.79 -1.22 23.58
C PHE A 969 14.56 -0.62 22.37
N PRO A 970 15.14 -1.44 21.48
CA PRO A 970 15.86 -0.94 20.30
C PRO A 970 14.95 -0.11 19.38
N ALA A 971 15.38 1.08 18.94
CA ALA A 971 14.59 1.94 18.06
C ALA A 971 14.60 1.45 16.59
N GLY A 972 14.18 0.22 16.31
CA GLY A 972 14.18 -0.39 14.98
C GLY A 972 15.42 -1.24 14.66
N LYS A 973 15.88 -1.22 13.41
CA LYS A 973 16.93 -2.12 12.86
C LYS A 973 18.35 -1.66 13.18
N ASN A 974 19.24 -2.63 13.40
CA ASN A 974 20.70 -2.45 13.55
C ASN A 974 21.10 -1.42 14.64
N LYS A 975 20.53 -1.55 15.83
CA LYS A 975 20.68 -0.61 16.93
C LYS A 975 21.60 -1.12 18.04
N THR A 976 22.17 -0.19 18.80
CA THR A 976 22.94 -0.45 20.03
C THR A 976 22.26 0.20 21.23
N MET A 977 21.80 -0.60 22.18
CA MET A 977 21.40 -0.11 23.51
C MET A 977 22.62 -0.05 24.43
N VAL A 978 22.78 1.04 25.19
CA VAL A 978 23.93 1.24 26.09
C VAL A 978 23.46 1.23 27.55
N PHE A 979 23.65 0.11 28.23
CA PHE A 979 23.22 -0.05 29.62
C PHE A 979 24.35 0.19 30.62
N ASP A 980 24.14 1.17 31.51
CA ASP A 980 25.04 1.45 32.63
C ASP A 980 24.92 0.37 33.75
N LEU A 981 26.02 -0.35 33.98
CA LEU A 981 26.14 -1.39 34.99
C LEU A 981 26.86 -0.91 36.26
N GLU A 982 27.19 0.38 36.40
CA GLU A 982 27.86 0.87 37.59
C GLU A 982 26.97 0.69 38.85
N GLY A 983 27.58 0.12 39.89
CA GLY A 983 26.93 -0.14 41.18
C GLY A 983 25.88 -1.27 41.21
N ILE A 984 25.53 -1.94 40.09
CA ILE A 984 24.48 -2.98 40.12
C ILE A 984 24.96 -4.30 40.76
N PHE A 985 26.26 -4.59 40.66
CA PHE A 985 26.84 -5.83 41.17
C PHE A 985 27.31 -5.68 42.62
N ARG A 986 26.88 -6.61 43.47
CA ARG A 986 27.31 -6.64 44.89
C ARG A 986 28.80 -7.04 45.00
N PRO A 987 29.58 -6.49 45.95
CA PRO A 987 31.01 -6.79 46.08
C PRO A 987 31.29 -8.29 46.22
N GLY A 988 32.21 -8.81 45.41
CA GLY A 988 32.59 -10.23 45.41
C GLY A 988 31.58 -11.21 44.78
N ALA A 989 30.41 -10.73 44.30
CA ALA A 989 29.47 -11.57 43.56
C ALA A 989 29.95 -11.78 42.10
N PRO A 990 29.63 -12.93 41.47
CA PRO A 990 29.85 -13.14 40.04
C PRO A 990 29.20 -12.04 39.19
N ARG A 991 29.86 -11.63 38.11
CA ARG A 991 29.35 -10.63 37.15
C ARG A 991 28.34 -11.25 36.19
N ARG A 992 27.21 -11.68 36.76
CA ARG A 992 26.03 -12.22 36.06
C ARG A 992 24.84 -11.27 36.16
N LEU A 993 24.15 -11.07 35.05
CA LEU A 993 22.94 -10.25 34.92
C LEU A 993 21.93 -10.94 33.98
N ARG A 994 20.69 -10.46 33.93
CA ARG A 994 19.72 -10.84 32.89
C ARG A 994 19.17 -9.62 32.19
N LEU A 995 18.99 -9.70 30.88
CA LEU A 995 18.10 -8.81 30.11
C LEU A 995 16.74 -9.51 30.01
N ARG A 996 15.67 -8.92 30.55
CA ARG A 996 14.33 -9.52 30.65
C ARG A 996 13.26 -8.62 30.01
N THR A 997 12.35 -9.21 29.24
CA THR A 997 11.30 -8.51 28.47
C THR A 997 10.17 -9.47 28.05
N SER A 998 9.06 -8.95 27.54
CA SER A 998 8.07 -9.71 26.76
C SER A 998 7.92 -9.25 25.30
N MET A 999 8.85 -8.44 24.79
CA MET A 999 8.83 -7.92 23.41
C MET A 999 9.67 -8.78 22.45
N GLU A 1000 9.34 -8.85 21.16
CA GLU A 1000 10.18 -9.52 20.15
C GLU A 1000 11.48 -8.75 19.87
N ILE A 1001 12.51 -8.98 20.69
CA ILE A 1001 13.83 -8.35 20.55
C ILE A 1001 14.89 -9.40 20.17
N TYR A 1002 15.51 -9.16 19.02
CA TYR A 1002 16.42 -10.07 18.33
C TYR A 1002 17.86 -9.60 18.53
N TRP A 1003 18.59 -10.27 19.42
CA TRP A 1003 19.99 -9.92 19.77
C TRP A 1003 21.00 -10.61 18.84
N ASP A 1004 21.90 -9.82 18.24
CA ASP A 1004 23.00 -10.26 17.37
C ASP A 1004 24.32 -10.34 18.16
N ALA A 1005 24.60 -9.33 19.00
CA ALA A 1005 25.79 -9.31 19.84
C ALA A 1005 25.50 -8.74 21.23
N LEU A 1006 26.11 -9.36 22.25
CA LEU A 1006 26.10 -8.89 23.63
C LEU A 1006 27.56 -8.72 24.11
N GLU A 1007 27.98 -7.48 24.28
CA GLU A 1007 29.34 -7.10 24.65
C GLU A 1007 29.37 -6.27 25.93
N TRP A 1008 30.52 -6.17 26.57
CA TRP A 1008 30.77 -5.22 27.65
C TRP A 1008 32.03 -4.40 27.40
N ALA A 1009 32.03 -3.17 27.90
CA ALA A 1009 33.14 -2.25 27.72
C ALA A 1009 33.37 -1.38 28.96
N ALA A 1010 34.63 -1.15 29.31
CA ALA A 1010 35.02 -0.24 30.40
C ALA A 1010 34.94 1.21 29.90
N GLY A 1011 34.28 2.10 30.63
CA GLY A 1011 34.21 3.51 30.26
C GLY A 1011 35.58 4.20 30.32
N ARG A 1012 35.86 5.05 29.33
CA ARG A 1012 37.12 5.78 29.16
C ARG A 1012 36.88 7.29 29.08
N ALA A 1013 36.30 7.84 30.15
CA ALA A 1013 36.12 9.28 30.33
C ALA A 1013 37.45 10.07 30.44
N ASP A 1014 38.58 9.36 30.50
CA ASP A 1014 39.94 9.89 30.43
C ASP A 1014 40.51 9.98 29.00
N ALA A 1015 39.84 9.39 28.01
CA ALA A 1015 40.27 9.43 26.62
C ALA A 1015 39.96 10.79 25.97
N GLU A 1016 40.94 11.36 25.27
CA GLU A 1016 40.76 12.61 24.51
C GLU A 1016 39.92 12.34 23.25
N VAL A 1017 38.66 12.77 23.24
CA VAL A 1017 37.79 12.71 22.06
C VAL A 1017 37.65 14.10 21.44
N LYS A 1018 37.71 14.18 20.11
CA LYS A 1018 37.62 15.41 19.33
C LYS A 1018 36.41 15.35 18.41
N THR A 1019 35.47 16.28 18.59
CA THR A 1019 34.20 16.30 17.85
C THR A 1019 34.09 17.53 16.95
N ALA A 1020 33.43 17.36 15.80
CA ALA A 1020 33.02 18.46 14.92
C ALA A 1020 31.60 18.21 14.39
N ARG A 1021 30.61 19.01 14.81
CA ARG A 1021 29.24 19.01 14.26
C ARG A 1021 29.24 19.77 12.94
N LEU A 1022 28.75 19.13 11.88
CA LEU A 1022 28.70 19.65 10.52
C LEU A 1022 27.24 19.77 10.06
N ASN A 1023 26.87 20.94 9.54
CA ASN A 1023 25.62 21.12 8.79
C ASN A 1023 25.82 20.63 7.34
N PRO A 1024 24.74 20.22 6.63
CA PRO A 1024 24.85 19.77 5.24
C PRO A 1024 25.19 20.95 4.32
N GLN A 1025 26.27 20.82 3.54
CA GLN A 1025 26.66 21.83 2.54
C GLN A 1025 25.74 21.80 1.32
N THR A 1026 25.21 20.61 0.97
CA THR A 1026 24.07 20.41 0.06
C THR A 1026 23.03 19.52 0.74
N ALA A 1027 21.76 19.91 0.72
CA ALA A 1027 20.62 19.08 1.09
C ALA A 1027 19.54 19.23 0.03
N GLU A 1028 19.23 18.16 -0.70
CA GLU A 1028 18.23 18.13 -1.78
C GLU A 1028 17.14 17.11 -1.43
N LEU A 1029 15.87 17.53 -1.44
CA LEU A 1029 14.73 16.62 -1.42
C LEU A 1029 14.38 16.23 -2.85
N ARG A 1030 14.17 14.95 -3.12
CA ARG A 1030 13.84 14.46 -4.47
C ARG A 1030 13.01 13.18 -4.40
N TYR A 1031 12.11 12.98 -5.37
CA TYR A 1031 11.49 11.67 -5.56
C TYR A 1031 12.52 10.65 -6.05
N ARG A 1032 12.58 9.49 -5.40
CA ARG A 1032 13.43 8.35 -5.79
C ARG A 1032 12.60 7.14 -6.20
N GLY A 1033 11.47 6.90 -5.55
CA GLY A 1033 10.83 5.60 -5.52
C GLY A 1033 11.42 4.68 -4.44
N PHE A 1034 10.96 3.44 -4.45
CA PHE A 1034 11.10 2.48 -3.36
C PHE A 1034 12.19 1.45 -3.64
N SER A 1035 12.93 1.05 -2.61
CA SER A 1035 14.02 0.06 -2.65
C SER A 1035 13.51 -1.38 -2.75
N VAL A 1036 14.32 -2.28 -3.32
CA VAL A 1036 14.16 -3.73 -3.13
C VAL A 1036 14.59 -4.09 -1.70
N PHE A 1037 13.71 -4.75 -0.94
CA PHE A 1037 14.04 -5.28 0.38
C PHE A 1037 14.51 -6.73 0.28
N ASN A 1038 15.44 -7.11 1.16
CA ASN A 1038 15.98 -8.47 1.25
C ASN A 1038 15.96 -8.89 2.74
N GLN A 1039 15.57 -10.13 3.01
CA GLN A 1039 15.61 -10.75 4.34
C GLN A 1039 16.39 -12.07 4.24
N ALA A 1040 17.31 -12.33 5.17
CA ALA A 1040 18.12 -13.55 5.14
C ALA A 1040 17.35 -14.77 5.67
N ASP A 1041 16.64 -14.59 6.79
CA ASP A 1041 15.73 -15.55 7.42
C ASP A 1041 14.68 -14.80 8.26
N LYS A 1042 13.74 -15.54 8.88
CA LYS A 1042 12.63 -14.97 9.67
C LYS A 1042 13.04 -14.24 10.96
N SER A 1043 14.29 -14.36 11.39
CA SER A 1043 14.82 -13.74 12.62
C SER A 1043 15.78 -12.58 12.31
N SER A 1044 16.09 -12.39 11.02
CA SER A 1044 16.81 -11.26 10.45
C SER A 1044 15.86 -10.10 10.09
N PRO A 1045 16.32 -8.83 10.19
CA PRO A 1045 15.54 -7.69 9.72
C PRO A 1045 15.45 -7.62 8.19
N GLU A 1046 14.40 -7.01 7.65
CA GLU A 1046 14.31 -6.66 6.23
C GLU A 1046 15.20 -5.45 5.90
N ILE A 1047 16.19 -5.64 5.03
CA ILE A 1047 17.19 -4.63 4.65
C ILE A 1047 16.93 -4.11 3.22
N PRO A 1048 16.77 -2.79 3.01
CA PRO A 1048 16.64 -2.20 1.68
C PRO A 1048 17.98 -2.12 0.93
N ASP A 1049 17.93 -2.31 -0.38
CA ASP A 1049 19.03 -2.16 -1.32
C ASP A 1049 18.93 -0.79 -2.03
N TYR A 1050 19.90 0.10 -1.82
CA TYR A 1050 19.83 1.47 -2.33
C TYR A 1050 19.93 1.53 -3.86
N ASP A 1051 20.80 0.71 -4.45
CA ASP A 1051 21.12 0.77 -5.87
C ASP A 1051 20.16 -0.10 -6.72
N ARG A 1052 19.10 -0.65 -6.10
CA ARG A 1052 18.03 -1.42 -6.76
C ARG A 1052 16.65 -0.93 -6.35
N LEU A 1053 15.97 -0.23 -7.25
CA LEU A 1053 14.56 0.16 -7.08
C LEU A 1053 13.63 -1.04 -7.34
N ALA A 1054 12.60 -1.18 -6.51
CA ALA A 1054 11.47 -2.05 -6.75
C ALA A 1054 10.41 -1.35 -7.63
N THR A 1055 10.18 -0.04 -7.41
CA THR A 1055 9.16 0.74 -8.13
C THR A 1055 9.31 2.26 -7.97
N THR A 1056 9.01 3.01 -9.03
CA THR A 1056 8.79 4.47 -9.02
C THR A 1056 7.30 4.88 -9.08
N SER A 1057 6.39 3.92 -8.90
CA SER A 1057 4.95 4.16 -8.77
C SER A 1057 4.57 4.44 -7.31
N GLN A 1058 3.45 5.13 -7.07
CA GLN A 1058 2.92 5.36 -5.72
C GLN A 1058 2.48 4.01 -5.12
N ARG A 1059 3.06 3.62 -3.98
CA ARG A 1059 2.85 2.30 -3.37
C ARG A 1059 1.71 2.27 -2.34
N TRP A 1060 1.40 3.42 -1.73
CA TRP A 1060 0.51 3.52 -0.57
C TRP A 1060 -0.62 4.55 -0.78
N ARG A 1061 -1.65 4.49 0.08
CA ARG A 1061 -2.69 5.54 0.18
C ARG A 1061 -2.13 6.74 0.97
N ASP A 1062 -1.15 7.45 0.38
CA ASP A 1062 -0.36 8.51 1.03
C ASP A 1062 -1.22 9.59 1.76
N LEU A 1063 -0.73 10.08 2.90
CA LEU A 1063 -1.43 11.05 3.76
C LEU A 1063 -1.76 12.34 2.98
N ILE A 1064 -3.03 12.75 3.01
CA ILE A 1064 -3.50 13.90 2.23
C ILE A 1064 -2.98 15.22 2.82
N GLY A 1065 -2.28 16.03 2.03
CA GLY A 1065 -1.83 17.34 2.49
C GLY A 1065 -0.68 17.95 1.68
N TYR A 1066 -0.10 19.00 2.26
CA TYR A 1066 1.04 19.73 1.69
C TYR A 1066 2.36 19.16 2.21
N TYR A 1067 3.26 18.87 1.28
CA TYR A 1067 4.61 18.37 1.47
C TYR A 1067 5.62 19.35 0.91
N THR A 1068 6.88 19.24 1.36
CA THR A 1068 7.98 20.05 0.81
C THR A 1068 8.21 19.70 -0.67
N ARG A 1069 8.48 20.73 -1.48
CA ARG A 1069 8.89 20.63 -2.88
C ARG A 1069 10.23 19.94 -3.02
N TYR A 1070 10.52 19.42 -4.21
CA TYR A 1070 11.86 18.94 -4.52
C TYR A 1070 12.87 20.09 -4.74
N GLY A 1071 14.16 19.76 -4.73
CA GLY A 1071 15.27 20.71 -4.80
C GLY A 1071 15.87 21.05 -3.43
N ASP A 1072 16.56 22.19 -3.33
CA ASP A 1072 17.27 22.62 -2.12
C ASP A 1072 16.32 22.85 -0.93
N ILE A 1073 16.67 22.25 0.21
CA ILE A 1073 15.96 22.28 1.50
C ILE A 1073 16.87 22.71 2.68
N ARG A 1074 18.11 23.16 2.43
CA ARG A 1074 19.08 23.46 3.51
C ARG A 1074 18.62 24.53 4.51
N GLU A 1075 17.81 25.48 4.05
CA GLU A 1075 17.32 26.60 4.88
C GLU A 1075 16.30 26.14 5.94
N LEU A 1076 15.62 25.02 5.68
CA LEU A 1076 14.75 24.34 6.64
C LEU A 1076 15.63 23.59 7.66
N LEU A 1077 16.59 22.79 7.19
CA LEU A 1077 17.46 21.95 8.03
C LEU A 1077 18.58 22.69 8.80
N GLU A 1078 18.64 24.02 8.81
CA GLU A 1078 19.80 24.76 9.35
C GLU A 1078 20.01 24.53 10.86
N LYS A 1079 18.90 24.41 11.60
CA LYS A 1079 18.82 24.36 13.07
C LYS A 1079 17.41 23.88 13.46
N VAL A 1080 17.16 23.67 14.75
CA VAL A 1080 15.81 23.41 15.28
C VAL A 1080 15.06 24.74 15.51
N ASP A 1081 14.00 25.03 14.74
CA ASP A 1081 13.04 26.14 14.96
C ASP A 1081 11.61 25.96 14.39
N ASP A 1082 11.11 24.74 14.25
CA ASP A 1082 9.80 24.35 13.67
C ASP A 1082 9.64 24.62 12.15
N ARG A 1083 10.76 24.68 11.39
CA ARG A 1083 10.81 24.82 9.92
C ARG A 1083 10.92 23.47 9.22
N ILE A 1084 9.94 22.62 9.47
CA ILE A 1084 9.91 21.20 9.10
C ILE A 1084 9.99 20.90 7.58
N VAL A 1085 10.94 20.07 7.16
CA VAL A 1085 10.88 19.36 5.87
C VAL A 1085 9.83 18.25 5.97
N ILE A 1086 8.75 18.38 5.22
CA ILE A 1086 7.67 17.39 5.17
C ILE A 1086 7.93 16.41 4.00
N VAL A 1087 8.18 15.15 4.32
CA VAL A 1087 8.66 14.08 3.42
C VAL A 1087 7.57 13.03 3.22
N ASN A 1088 7.32 12.62 1.96
CA ASN A 1088 6.35 11.60 1.57
C ASN A 1088 7.04 10.26 1.29
N ALA A 1089 6.29 9.16 1.34
CA ALA A 1089 6.73 7.87 0.81
C ALA A 1089 7.28 7.97 -0.63
N GLY A 1090 8.40 7.30 -0.89
CA GLY A 1090 9.15 7.34 -2.15
C GLY A 1090 10.09 8.53 -2.32
N ASP A 1091 10.15 9.47 -1.36
CA ASP A 1091 11.14 10.55 -1.35
C ASP A 1091 12.50 10.12 -0.79
N GLU A 1092 13.56 10.84 -1.19
CA GLU A 1092 14.92 10.77 -0.66
C GLU A 1092 15.39 12.18 -0.27
N MET A 1093 16.02 12.31 0.90
CA MET A 1093 16.89 13.44 1.24
C MET A 1093 18.35 13.09 0.92
N ALA A 1094 18.92 13.84 -0.02
CA ALA A 1094 20.31 13.75 -0.44
C ALA A 1094 21.18 14.72 0.37
N LEU A 1095 21.91 14.23 1.37
CA LEU A 1095 22.69 15.06 2.30
C LEU A 1095 24.20 14.89 2.05
N ARG A 1096 24.92 16.02 1.88
CA ARG A 1096 26.40 16.02 1.80
C ARG A 1096 27.01 16.96 2.82
N PHE A 1097 27.88 16.42 3.66
CA PHE A 1097 28.58 17.14 4.71
C PHE A 1097 30.05 17.35 4.30
N PRO A 1098 30.67 18.50 4.60
CA PRO A 1098 32.03 18.80 4.18
C PRO A 1098 33.04 17.83 4.82
N GLY A 1099 33.81 17.13 3.98
CA GLY A 1099 34.82 16.18 4.42
C GLY A 1099 35.89 16.85 5.28
N GLN A 1100 36.29 16.19 6.38
CA GLN A 1100 37.30 16.71 7.30
C GLN A 1100 38.68 16.12 7.00
N PRO A 1101 39.79 16.82 7.34
CA PRO A 1101 41.14 16.24 7.28
C PRO A 1101 41.21 14.88 8.01
N PRO A 1102 42.12 13.97 7.63
CA PRO A 1102 42.29 12.68 8.31
C PRO A 1102 42.46 12.82 9.83
N PRO A 1103 42.04 11.83 10.64
CA PRO A 1103 42.21 11.88 12.08
C PRO A 1103 43.69 12.00 12.47
N PRO A 1104 44.01 12.55 13.67
CA PRO A 1104 45.37 12.61 14.18
C PRO A 1104 46.07 11.24 14.22
N ALA A 1105 47.40 11.21 14.18
CA ALA A 1105 48.14 9.96 14.32
C ALA A 1105 47.85 9.29 15.67
N GLY A 1106 47.46 8.01 15.65
CA GLY A 1106 46.99 7.27 16.82
C GLY A 1106 45.52 7.50 17.19
N PHE A 1107 44.74 8.15 16.31
CA PHE A 1107 43.29 8.28 16.40
C PHE A 1107 42.62 7.57 15.21
N VAL A 1108 41.42 7.06 15.46
CA VAL A 1108 40.47 6.58 14.44
C VAL A 1108 39.26 7.51 14.41
N ARG A 1109 38.38 7.34 13.42
CA ARG A 1109 37.22 8.20 13.18
C ARG A 1109 35.94 7.38 13.04
N ASP A 1110 34.97 7.70 13.87
CA ASP A 1110 33.57 7.31 13.74
C ASP A 1110 32.70 8.58 13.56
N TYR A 1111 31.40 8.38 13.34
CA TYR A 1111 30.44 9.47 13.16
C TYR A 1111 29.15 9.22 13.95
N VAL A 1112 28.44 10.30 14.24
CA VAL A 1112 27.07 10.28 14.75
C VAL A 1112 26.21 11.17 13.86
N LEU A 1113 25.17 10.60 13.25
CA LEU A 1113 24.09 11.39 12.68
C LEU A 1113 23.22 11.89 13.83
N ILE A 1114 23.01 13.21 13.87
CA ILE A 1114 22.08 13.89 14.75
C ILE A 1114 20.89 14.30 13.89
N GLY A 1115 19.70 13.81 14.23
CA GLY A 1115 18.46 14.17 13.55
C GLY A 1115 17.39 14.58 14.55
N ASP A 1116 16.60 15.58 14.20
CA ASP A 1116 15.50 16.11 15.03
C ASP A 1116 14.25 16.30 14.16
N GLY A 1117 13.10 15.92 14.71
CA GLY A 1117 11.81 15.95 14.01
C GLY A 1117 10.80 14.96 14.58
N TRP A 1118 9.83 14.56 13.75
CA TRP A 1118 8.75 13.62 14.09
C TRP A 1118 8.39 12.70 12.92
N ILE A 1119 7.73 11.58 13.23
CA ILE A 1119 7.17 10.63 12.24
C ILE A 1119 5.70 10.38 12.53
N LYS A 1120 4.85 10.34 11.49
CA LYS A 1120 3.47 9.84 11.56
C LYS A 1120 3.25 8.78 10.49
N ASP A 1121 2.65 7.66 10.86
CA ASP A 1121 2.30 6.58 9.95
C ASP A 1121 0.86 6.69 9.43
N GLY A 1122 0.56 5.96 8.36
CA GLY A 1122 -0.76 5.91 7.73
C GLY A 1122 -1.75 4.94 8.37
N ASP A 1123 -1.40 4.27 9.46
CA ASP A 1123 -2.24 3.23 10.06
C ASP A 1123 -3.63 3.72 10.46
N PHE A 1124 -4.64 2.87 10.28
CA PHE A 1124 -6.04 3.25 10.49
C PHE A 1124 -6.39 3.53 11.97
N ASN A 1125 -5.51 3.17 12.91
CA ASN A 1125 -5.64 3.53 14.32
C ASN A 1125 -4.66 4.61 14.80
N SER A 1126 -3.78 5.10 13.94
CA SER A 1126 -2.93 6.25 14.21
C SER A 1126 -3.70 7.56 14.11
N VAL A 1127 -3.55 8.40 15.14
CA VAL A 1127 -4.33 9.63 15.29
C VAL A 1127 -4.04 10.60 14.13
N PHE A 1128 -5.09 10.89 13.34
CA PHE A 1128 -5.08 11.74 12.14
C PHE A 1128 -4.29 11.18 10.95
N SER A 1129 -4.28 9.86 10.75
CA SER A 1129 -3.57 9.18 9.64
C SER A 1129 -4.18 9.38 8.23
N LYS A 1130 -5.35 10.03 8.08
CA LYS A 1130 -5.87 10.45 6.75
C LYS A 1130 -5.09 11.64 6.16
N THR A 1131 -4.38 12.42 6.98
CA THR A 1131 -3.84 13.73 6.55
C THR A 1131 -2.48 14.08 7.18
N VAL A 1132 -1.71 14.93 6.51
CA VAL A 1132 -0.48 15.53 7.05
C VAL A 1132 -0.74 16.39 8.31
N LEU A 1133 -1.96 16.89 8.52
CA LEU A 1133 -2.33 17.76 9.64
C LEU A 1133 -2.71 16.97 10.93
N PRO A 1134 -2.74 17.64 12.11
CA PRO A 1134 -2.10 18.92 12.41
C PRO A 1134 -0.57 18.79 12.37
N LEU A 1135 0.14 19.91 12.31
CA LEU A 1135 1.59 19.87 12.29
C LEU A 1135 2.17 19.76 13.73
N PRO A 1136 3.24 18.98 13.92
CA PRO A 1136 3.95 18.94 15.20
C PRO A 1136 4.78 20.22 15.40
N THR A 1137 5.04 20.58 16.66
CA THR A 1137 5.90 21.71 17.06
C THR A 1137 6.56 21.43 18.41
N HIS A 1138 7.74 21.99 18.67
CA HIS A 1138 8.55 21.71 19.87
C HIS A 1138 7.94 22.12 21.21
N ASP A 1139 6.92 22.98 21.21
CA ASP A 1139 6.15 23.37 22.40
C ASP A 1139 4.98 22.42 22.72
N ARG A 1140 4.81 21.33 21.96
CA ARG A 1140 3.77 20.30 22.18
C ARG A 1140 4.38 18.97 22.62
N THR A 1141 3.99 18.49 23.80
CA THR A 1141 4.33 17.16 24.32
C THR A 1141 3.29 16.08 24.00
N GLU A 1142 2.17 16.45 23.37
CA GLU A 1142 1.03 15.60 23.05
C GLU A 1142 0.52 15.87 21.62
N TYR A 1143 -0.02 14.84 20.97
CA TYR A 1143 -0.57 14.92 19.60
C TYR A 1143 -2.06 14.53 19.58
N THR A 1144 -2.88 15.36 20.24
CA THR A 1144 -4.31 15.09 20.52
C THR A 1144 -5.28 16.15 19.97
N SER A 1145 -4.75 17.27 19.44
CA SER A 1145 -5.57 18.37 18.89
C SER A 1145 -6.08 18.03 17.49
N LEU A 1146 -7.40 18.12 17.27
CA LEU A 1146 -8.01 17.92 15.94
C LEU A 1146 -7.35 18.79 14.85
N PRO A 1147 -7.18 18.29 13.62
CA PRO A 1147 -6.80 19.09 12.46
C PRO A 1147 -7.72 20.32 12.31
N ALA A 1148 -7.12 21.50 12.24
CA ALA A 1148 -7.79 22.73 11.83
C ALA A 1148 -7.62 22.94 10.32
N ARG A 1149 -8.12 24.07 9.78
CA ARG A 1149 -7.59 24.58 8.51
C ARG A 1149 -6.09 24.79 8.66
N LEU A 1150 -5.32 24.57 7.58
CA LEU A 1150 -3.87 24.77 7.57
C LEU A 1150 -3.49 26.18 8.06
N GLU A 1151 -4.26 27.19 7.65
CA GLU A 1151 -4.06 28.60 7.99
C GLU A 1151 -4.32 28.92 9.48
N ASP A 1152 -4.95 27.99 10.19
CA ASP A 1152 -5.18 28.05 11.64
C ASP A 1152 -4.15 27.25 12.46
N ASP A 1153 -3.30 26.44 11.82
CA ASP A 1153 -2.29 25.61 12.49
C ASP A 1153 -1.12 26.45 13.09
N PRO A 1154 -0.61 26.11 14.29
CA PRO A 1154 0.49 26.84 14.92
C PRO A 1154 1.79 26.90 14.11
N ALA A 1155 2.17 25.84 13.38
CA ALA A 1155 3.40 25.83 12.59
C ALA A 1155 3.28 26.74 11.36
N TYR A 1156 2.14 26.67 10.65
CA TYR A 1156 1.81 27.59 9.57
C TYR A 1156 1.87 29.05 10.03
N ARG A 1157 1.34 29.34 11.22
CA ARG A 1157 1.31 30.69 11.79
C ARG A 1157 2.68 31.19 12.30
N ARG A 1158 3.64 30.30 12.58
CA ARG A 1158 5.05 30.66 12.87
C ARG A 1158 5.77 31.07 11.59
N HIS A 1159 5.71 30.22 10.56
CA HIS A 1159 6.53 30.38 9.34
C HIS A 1159 5.71 30.45 8.04
N PRO A 1160 4.74 31.37 7.89
CA PRO A 1160 3.77 31.37 6.77
C PRO A 1160 4.37 31.60 5.37
N ARG A 1161 5.68 31.85 5.26
CA ARG A 1161 6.42 31.84 3.99
C ARG A 1161 6.77 30.45 3.52
N ASP A 1162 6.94 29.48 4.42
CA ASP A 1162 7.42 28.16 4.02
C ASP A 1162 6.33 27.41 3.23
N TRP A 1163 5.04 27.67 3.47
CA TRP A 1163 3.92 27.24 2.60
C TRP A 1163 3.80 27.98 1.26
N GLN A 1164 4.63 29.00 1.04
CA GLN A 1164 4.71 29.76 -0.22
C GLN A 1164 5.96 29.37 -1.02
N GLU A 1165 7.07 29.09 -0.33
CA GLU A 1165 8.40 28.86 -0.90
C GLU A 1165 8.85 27.38 -0.88
N TYR A 1166 8.33 26.57 0.06
CA TYR A 1166 8.75 25.19 0.32
C TYR A 1166 7.60 24.15 0.26
N HIS A 1167 6.53 24.26 1.05
CA HIS A 1167 5.47 23.25 1.16
C HIS A 1167 4.40 23.40 0.06
N THR A 1168 4.82 23.30 -1.20
CA THR A 1168 3.99 23.61 -2.38
C THR A 1168 3.58 22.36 -3.19
N ARG A 1169 3.99 21.16 -2.77
CA ARG A 1169 3.56 19.88 -3.35
C ARG A 1169 2.37 19.35 -2.55
N TYR A 1170 1.20 19.21 -3.17
CA TYR A 1170 0.05 18.55 -2.54
C TYR A 1170 -0.03 17.10 -3.00
N VAL A 1171 -0.24 16.16 -2.07
CA VAL A 1171 -0.29 14.71 -2.33
C VAL A 1171 -1.66 14.15 -1.92
N THR A 1172 -2.12 13.15 -2.68
CA THR A 1172 -3.38 12.43 -2.49
C THR A 1172 -3.22 10.95 -2.91
N PRO A 1173 -4.13 10.05 -2.48
CA PRO A 1173 -4.20 8.68 -3.00
C PRO A 1173 -4.81 8.59 -4.42
N ASP A 1174 -5.17 9.71 -5.06
CA ASP A 1174 -5.85 9.78 -6.38
C ASP A 1174 -5.16 8.93 -7.46
N ARG A 1175 -3.81 8.86 -7.44
CA ARG A 1175 -3.00 8.05 -8.36
C ARG A 1175 -3.06 6.58 -7.96
N PHE A 1176 -2.74 6.25 -6.71
CA PHE A 1176 -2.82 4.88 -6.17
C PHE A 1176 -4.15 4.19 -6.49
N GLN A 1177 -5.28 4.83 -6.16
CA GLN A 1177 -6.63 4.31 -6.42
C GLN A 1177 -6.79 3.95 -7.90
N LYS A 1178 -6.61 4.95 -8.78
CA LYS A 1178 -7.01 4.91 -10.20
C LYS A 1178 -5.91 4.37 -11.13
N THR A 1179 -4.94 3.61 -10.60
CA THR A 1179 -3.78 3.11 -11.36
C THR A 1179 -4.01 1.77 -12.05
N LEU A 1180 -4.78 0.83 -11.49
CA LEU A 1180 -5.12 -0.43 -12.20
C LEU A 1180 -6.34 -0.28 -13.10
N THR A 1181 -7.32 0.52 -12.66
CA THR A 1181 -8.50 0.94 -13.41
C THR A 1181 -8.07 1.57 -14.73
N LEU A 1182 -8.45 0.95 -15.85
CA LEU A 1182 -8.17 1.50 -17.17
C LEU A 1182 -9.08 2.69 -17.42
N ARG A 1183 -8.58 3.89 -17.10
CA ARG A 1183 -9.20 5.14 -17.56
C ARG A 1183 -9.43 5.02 -19.07
N LYS A 1184 -10.68 5.28 -19.51
CA LYS A 1184 -10.92 5.67 -20.91
C LYS A 1184 -10.00 6.86 -21.19
N GLN A 1185 -8.99 6.65 -22.02
CA GLN A 1185 -8.07 7.71 -22.38
C GLN A 1185 -8.88 8.75 -23.17
N ALA A 1186 -8.68 10.05 -22.90
CA ALA A 1186 -9.40 11.13 -23.57
C ALA A 1186 -8.97 11.32 -25.05
N TRP A 1187 -8.42 10.26 -25.65
CA TRP A 1187 -7.73 10.16 -26.93
C TRP A 1187 -8.23 8.97 -27.77
N GLU A 1188 -9.21 8.20 -27.26
CA GLU A 1188 -9.99 7.16 -27.96
C GLU A 1188 -11.43 7.65 -28.22
#